data_AF-A0AAJ1Z8I5-F1
#
_entry.id   AF-A0AAJ1Z8I5-F1
#
_cell.length_a   1.000
_cell.length_b   1.000
_cell.length_c   1.000
_cell.angle_alpha   90.00
_cell.angle_beta   90.00
_cell.angle_gamma   90.00
#
_symmetry.space_group_name_H-M   'P 1'
#
loop_
_entity.id
_entity.type
_entity.pdbx_description
1 polymer ?
#
loop_
_entity_poly.entity_id
_entity_poly.type
_entity_poly.pdbx_seq_one_letter_code
_entity_poly.pdbx_strand_id
1 'polypeptide(L)'
;MITLTISTRIPQSPFYEKLLGKVDEQLLHFCDARDVFLLDKMDERYLKYYINKMVDKPWNNHLFLALLVFKERNLNVETIVTMIQHINSRLRDLFIYFNLTDWEEYDVETHMYQYFKGSILKQHSDIARAEFLTRYRTCSYTTKKWVLTKIPNEQQEYFHRFVFPMPTYDSREFSFTKAAKEQAQNTRKSETDAIVPFLPQIRAEGHFRWNQITRLRQTYLKVCEQAKTPNVVLPLDFYYDEPERVGERFYFRLWDKPSFVLSHKEQFNASTLKAALNRKGVYSEENNHYFVEFIKAERLEDDEEAEGLWFIELFENNLIGQWFQNLNDNELKHKRDLLFLWGYGRDNSNSNPEPFNSKHKGILTSSTFVSLHKDKTEGILFDVEPIYAAATFGLLALDICTTTGTRINELLQISNTKECIRTVKVDKKLRFSFYAIPKGRDELEAFYISEQTIKIIQSVGLMLRNHYGTDKIPSVKYRGVRKHLFPKPKPYFFQYHNKALGEFGVWSSLRFLLHGQHMETQEGKPVVVKTHLLRHAFATEAVQRQKLPIDIVAKILHQRDVGVTGYYSEPTPSQVAQSVSDLHDVTSDYIDIDGAVLRNPEELEKELEEYKEKVGVFNNVIGGTCVTDHVCPIKMACLGCQAKIPQPEKKHEVLEVIELSKDMEKRYSAMNLTVEVKKAKAMRKHARNELKEIELIEKYREEQKYEPDIQFKK
;
A
#
# COMPACT_ATOMS: atom_id res chain seq x y z
N MET A 1 55.68 -11.63 12.95
CA MET A 1 55.29 -10.99 11.68
C MET A 1 54.93 -12.08 10.69
N ILE A 2 53.64 -12.35 10.50
CA ILE A 2 53.17 -13.24 9.44
C ILE A 2 53.17 -12.41 8.15
N THR A 3 53.98 -12.82 7.17
CA THR A 3 54.00 -12.17 5.85
C THR A 3 52.73 -12.55 5.11
N LEU A 4 51.72 -11.68 5.15
CA LEU A 4 50.49 -11.88 4.40
C LEU A 4 50.79 -11.67 2.92
N THR A 5 50.74 -12.74 2.12
CA THR A 5 51.01 -12.69 0.68
C THR A 5 49.85 -12.01 -0.04
N ILE A 6 50.05 -10.75 -0.44
CA ILE A 6 49.10 -10.02 -1.30
C ILE A 6 49.20 -10.57 -2.71
N SER A 7 48.05 -10.83 -3.34
CA SER A 7 48.02 -11.28 -4.74
C SER A 7 48.66 -10.23 -5.65
N THR A 8 49.56 -10.64 -6.53
CA THR A 8 50.14 -9.77 -7.57
C THR A 8 49.15 -9.47 -8.70
N ARG A 9 47.98 -10.12 -8.70
CA ARG A 9 46.88 -9.85 -9.64
C ARG A 9 46.03 -8.70 -9.12
N ILE A 10 45.54 -7.86 -10.02
CA ILE A 10 44.65 -6.74 -9.71
C ILE A 10 43.19 -7.08 -10.03
N PRO A 11 42.22 -6.66 -9.19
CA PRO A 11 40.79 -6.70 -9.50
C PRO A 11 40.46 -6.00 -10.83
N GLN A 12 39.51 -6.56 -11.58
CA GLN A 12 39.04 -6.00 -12.86
C GLN A 12 37.89 -4.99 -12.70
N SER A 13 37.41 -4.79 -11.47
CA SER A 13 36.33 -3.85 -11.17
C SER A 13 36.68 -2.42 -11.62
N PRO A 14 35.74 -1.69 -12.28
CA PRO A 14 35.96 -0.31 -12.70
C PRO A 14 36.10 0.68 -11.53
N PHE A 15 35.94 0.20 -10.30
CA PHE A 15 36.08 0.97 -9.07
C PHE A 15 37.43 0.78 -8.39
N TYR A 16 38.29 -0.15 -8.84
CA TYR A 16 39.57 -0.49 -8.20
C TYR A 16 40.47 0.73 -8.01
N GLU A 17 40.75 1.48 -9.09
CA GLU A 17 41.60 2.68 -9.06
C GLU A 17 41.11 3.75 -8.07
N LYS A 18 39.80 3.83 -7.84
CA LYS A 18 39.20 4.81 -6.90
C LYS A 18 39.33 4.39 -5.43
N LEU A 19 39.57 3.10 -5.18
CA LEU A 19 39.70 2.52 -3.85
C LEU A 19 41.16 2.29 -3.45
N LEU A 20 42.06 2.23 -4.44
CA LEU A 20 43.50 2.08 -4.24
C LEU A 20 44.05 3.19 -3.34
N GLY A 21 44.81 2.82 -2.32
CA GLY A 21 45.37 3.75 -1.32
C GLY A 21 44.35 4.33 -0.34
N LYS A 22 43.06 4.02 -0.48
CA LYS A 22 42.01 4.46 0.45
C LYS A 22 41.39 3.33 1.26
N VAL A 23 41.35 2.13 0.69
CA VAL A 23 40.90 0.91 1.36
C VAL A 23 42.12 0.02 1.63
N ASP A 24 42.09 -0.70 2.75
CA ASP A 24 43.12 -1.66 3.12
C ASP A 24 43.41 -2.66 1.99
N GLU A 25 44.68 -2.89 1.71
CA GLU A 25 45.12 -3.63 0.53
C GLU A 25 44.67 -5.10 0.56
N GLN A 26 44.64 -5.73 1.75
CA GLN A 26 44.18 -7.11 1.91
C GLN A 26 42.66 -7.23 1.71
N LEU A 27 41.90 -6.23 2.15
CA LEU A 27 40.45 -6.18 1.89
C LEU A 27 40.18 -5.98 0.39
N LEU A 28 40.94 -5.09 -0.25
CA LEU A 28 40.76 -4.75 -1.66
C LEU A 28 41.09 -5.94 -2.59
N HIS A 29 42.09 -6.74 -2.25
CA HIS A 29 42.55 -7.91 -3.01
C HIS A 29 41.96 -9.23 -2.50
N PHE A 30 40.90 -9.21 -1.70
CA PHE A 30 40.31 -10.43 -1.16
C PHE A 30 39.66 -11.30 -2.26
N CYS A 31 40.12 -12.54 -2.38
CA CYS A 31 39.58 -13.56 -3.28
C CYS A 31 38.65 -14.54 -2.57
N ASP A 32 37.60 -15.01 -3.25
CA ASP A 32 36.83 -16.15 -2.78
C ASP A 32 37.57 -17.49 -3.00
N ALA A 33 36.98 -18.61 -2.55
CA ALA A 33 37.56 -19.94 -2.68
C ALA A 33 37.85 -20.40 -4.13
N ARG A 34 37.40 -19.65 -5.15
CA ARG A 34 37.67 -19.91 -6.57
C ARG A 34 38.73 -18.97 -7.14
N ASP A 35 39.48 -18.29 -6.29
CA ASP A 35 40.51 -17.31 -6.67
C ASP A 35 39.96 -16.13 -7.49
N VAL A 36 38.71 -15.73 -7.22
CA VAL A 36 38.09 -14.56 -7.87
C VAL A 36 37.90 -13.44 -6.86
N PHE A 37 38.38 -12.25 -7.18
CA PHE A 37 38.21 -11.05 -6.36
C PHE A 37 36.73 -10.80 -6.06
N LEU A 38 36.41 -10.62 -4.77
CA LEU A 38 35.03 -10.29 -4.39
C LEU A 38 34.62 -8.90 -4.91
N LEU A 39 35.57 -7.97 -5.04
CA LEU A 39 35.35 -6.65 -5.62
C LEU A 39 34.77 -6.72 -7.04
N ASP A 40 35.20 -7.70 -7.85
CA ASP A 40 34.73 -7.89 -9.22
C ASP A 40 33.27 -8.38 -9.27
N LYS A 41 32.77 -8.93 -8.17
CA LYS A 41 31.40 -9.42 -8.05
C LYS A 41 30.45 -8.39 -7.45
N MET A 42 30.97 -7.25 -7.00
CA MET A 42 30.18 -6.23 -6.32
C MET A 42 29.28 -5.44 -7.28
N ASP A 43 28.07 -5.08 -6.82
CA ASP A 43 27.12 -4.27 -7.57
C ASP A 43 27.49 -2.79 -7.45
N GLU A 44 27.43 -2.07 -8.57
CA GLU A 44 27.82 -0.67 -8.66
C GLU A 44 27.04 0.25 -7.71
N ARG A 45 25.81 -0.10 -7.31
CA ARG A 45 24.95 0.80 -6.52
C ARG A 45 25.51 1.06 -5.11
N TYR A 46 25.90 0.01 -4.38
CA TYR A 46 26.50 0.21 -3.06
C TYR A 46 27.96 0.64 -3.14
N LEU A 47 28.70 0.28 -4.19
CA LEU A 47 30.07 0.78 -4.40
C LEU A 47 30.09 2.29 -4.66
N LYS A 48 29.21 2.79 -5.52
CA LYS A 48 29.04 4.24 -5.75
C LYS A 48 28.69 4.97 -4.45
N TYR A 49 27.79 4.42 -3.64
CA TYR A 49 27.46 5.02 -2.34
C TYR A 49 28.66 5.02 -1.38
N TYR A 50 29.37 3.89 -1.26
CA TYR A 50 30.56 3.75 -0.43
C TYR A 50 31.63 4.77 -0.81
N ILE A 51 32.01 4.83 -2.09
CA ILE A 51 33.02 5.77 -2.60
C ILE A 51 32.62 7.22 -2.31
N ASN A 52 31.36 7.57 -2.56
CA ASN A 52 30.92 8.97 -2.45
C ASN A 52 30.70 9.43 -1.00
N LYS A 53 30.49 8.51 -0.04
CA LYS A 53 30.00 8.88 1.31
C LYS A 53 30.77 8.26 2.48
N MET A 54 31.65 7.28 2.22
CA MET A 54 32.30 6.49 3.28
C MET A 54 33.81 6.35 3.13
N VAL A 55 34.34 6.44 1.91
CA VAL A 55 35.75 6.06 1.64
C VAL A 55 36.74 6.87 2.49
N ASP A 56 36.42 8.14 2.76
CA ASP A 56 37.24 9.05 3.57
C ASP A 56 36.76 9.12 5.04
N LYS A 57 36.08 8.08 5.55
CA LYS A 57 35.60 8.00 6.95
C LYS A 57 36.45 7.05 7.79
N PRO A 58 36.61 7.28 9.11
CA PRO A 58 37.42 6.42 9.97
C PRO A 58 36.98 4.94 9.98
N TRP A 59 35.69 4.67 9.81
CA TRP A 59 35.13 3.32 9.73
C TRP A 59 35.09 2.74 8.31
N ASN A 60 35.88 3.27 7.36
CA ASN A 60 35.82 2.86 5.94
C ASN A 60 36.09 1.36 5.74
N ASN A 61 37.15 0.82 6.32
CA ASN A 61 37.59 -0.56 6.17
C ASN A 61 36.62 -1.53 6.87
N HIS A 62 36.02 -1.08 7.99
CA HIS A 62 34.98 -1.82 8.71
C HIS A 62 33.73 -2.04 7.85
N LEU A 63 33.26 -0.98 7.18
CA LEU A 63 32.13 -1.10 6.25
C LEU A 63 32.50 -1.81 4.96
N PHE A 64 33.74 -1.70 4.49
CA PHE A 64 34.19 -2.44 3.31
C PHE A 64 34.23 -3.95 3.57
N LEU A 65 34.72 -4.38 4.74
CA LEU A 65 34.61 -5.77 5.18
C LEU A 65 33.14 -6.21 5.19
N ALA A 66 32.23 -5.40 5.73
CA ALA A 66 30.80 -5.71 5.71
C ALA A 66 30.25 -5.88 4.28
N LEU A 67 30.68 -5.06 3.31
CA LEU A 67 30.30 -5.21 1.90
C LEU A 67 30.76 -6.54 1.31
N LEU A 68 32.01 -6.94 1.57
CA LEU A 68 32.55 -8.24 1.15
C LEU A 68 31.68 -9.39 1.67
N VAL A 69 31.40 -9.39 2.98
CA VAL A 69 30.62 -10.43 3.63
C VAL A 69 29.17 -10.46 3.12
N PHE A 70 28.53 -9.30 2.98
CA PHE A 70 27.15 -9.24 2.47
C PHE A 70 27.04 -9.70 1.02
N LYS A 71 28.06 -9.39 0.20
CA LYS A 71 28.12 -9.86 -1.19
C LYS A 71 28.31 -11.38 -1.25
N GLU A 72 29.20 -11.96 -0.46
CA GLU A 72 29.42 -13.42 -0.44
C GLU A 72 28.17 -14.16 0.04
N ARG A 73 27.43 -13.59 1.00
CA ARG A 73 26.12 -14.10 1.45
C ARG A 73 24.99 -13.92 0.43
N ASN A 74 25.27 -13.35 -0.74
CA ASN A 74 24.30 -13.06 -1.80
C ASN A 74 23.08 -12.25 -1.31
N LEU A 75 23.30 -11.30 -0.40
CA LEU A 75 22.23 -10.41 0.04
C LEU A 75 21.73 -9.55 -1.11
N ASN A 76 20.44 -9.19 -1.06
CA ASN A 76 19.85 -8.27 -2.04
C ASN A 76 20.56 -6.92 -1.98
N VAL A 77 20.85 -6.35 -3.14
CA VAL A 77 21.58 -5.08 -3.28
C VAL A 77 20.92 -3.94 -2.49
N GLU A 78 19.60 -3.86 -2.47
CA GLU A 78 18.86 -2.84 -1.71
C GLU A 78 19.08 -2.99 -0.20
N THR A 79 19.11 -4.24 0.28
CA THR A 79 19.42 -4.54 1.68
C THR A 79 20.83 -4.09 2.04
N ILE A 80 21.81 -4.32 1.17
CA ILE A 80 23.20 -3.88 1.38
C ILE A 80 23.25 -2.35 1.47
N VAL A 81 22.68 -1.64 0.49
CA VAL A 81 22.63 -0.17 0.46
C VAL A 81 21.98 0.39 1.73
N THR A 82 20.85 -0.17 2.15
CA THR A 82 20.12 0.32 3.34
C THR A 82 20.93 0.08 4.62
N MET A 83 21.56 -1.10 4.75
CA MET A 83 22.39 -1.45 5.91
C MET A 83 23.54 -0.46 6.09
N ILE A 84 24.32 -0.23 5.03
CA ILE A 84 25.50 0.65 5.10
C ILE A 84 25.08 2.12 5.30
N GLN A 85 23.98 2.58 4.67
CA GLN A 85 23.46 3.94 4.84
C GLN A 85 23.11 4.26 6.29
N HIS A 86 22.42 3.34 6.97
CA HIS A 86 21.97 3.55 8.35
C HIS A 86 23.13 3.50 9.35
N ILE A 87 24.08 2.58 9.17
CA ILE A 87 25.25 2.51 10.04
C ILE A 87 26.11 3.77 9.86
N ASN A 88 26.38 4.17 8.60
CA ASN A 88 27.18 5.34 8.29
C ASN A 88 26.58 6.64 8.80
N SER A 89 25.28 6.85 8.64
CA SER A 89 24.64 8.09 9.12
C SER A 89 24.77 8.24 10.64
N ARG A 90 24.56 7.16 11.39
CA ARG A 90 24.63 7.17 12.86
C ARG A 90 26.06 7.26 13.37
N LEU A 91 27.01 6.54 12.78
CA LEU A 91 28.42 6.69 13.12
C LEU A 91 28.90 8.13 12.87
N ARG A 92 28.52 8.73 11.74
CA ARG A 92 28.85 10.14 11.46
C ARG A 92 28.30 11.07 12.53
N ASP A 93 27.04 10.90 12.94
CA ASP A 93 26.46 11.77 13.95
C ASP A 93 27.13 11.60 15.33
N LEU A 94 27.57 10.38 15.68
CA LEU A 94 28.33 10.11 16.91
C LEU A 94 29.73 10.71 16.86
N PHE A 95 30.46 10.53 15.76
CA PHE A 95 31.80 11.09 15.59
C PHE A 95 31.77 12.62 15.63
N ILE A 96 30.77 13.25 15.00
CA ILE A 96 30.58 14.71 15.10
C ILE A 96 30.25 15.11 16.53
N TYR A 97 29.35 14.41 17.22
CA TYR A 97 28.94 14.79 18.57
C TYR A 97 30.08 14.70 19.59
N PHE A 98 30.90 13.65 19.49
CA PHE A 98 32.03 13.41 20.40
C PHE A 98 33.35 13.99 19.89
N ASN A 99 33.35 14.67 18.74
CA ASN A 99 34.55 15.16 18.06
C ASN A 99 35.62 14.07 17.83
N LEU A 100 35.20 12.85 17.51
CA LEU A 100 36.11 11.75 17.21
C LEU A 100 36.68 11.94 15.80
N THR A 101 37.98 11.73 15.66
CA THR A 101 38.69 11.87 14.38
C THR A 101 39.17 10.53 13.83
N ASP A 102 39.39 9.56 14.71
CA ASP A 102 39.94 8.26 14.39
C ASP A 102 39.06 7.11 14.91
N TRP A 103 39.18 5.92 14.32
CA TRP A 103 38.32 4.80 14.71
C TRP A 103 38.68 4.24 16.08
N GLU A 104 39.95 4.34 16.47
CA GLU A 104 40.49 3.80 17.72
C GLU A 104 39.94 4.56 18.94
N GLU A 105 39.47 5.79 18.73
CA GLU A 105 38.78 6.60 19.75
C GLU A 105 37.33 6.13 19.97
N TYR A 106 36.74 5.38 19.03
CA TYR A 106 35.35 4.97 19.11
C TYR A 106 35.13 3.75 20.02
N ASP A 107 34.74 4.04 21.26
CA ASP A 107 34.26 3.04 22.21
C ASP A 107 32.73 2.81 22.13
N VAL A 108 32.34 1.55 21.88
CA VAL A 108 30.95 1.08 21.83
C VAL A 108 30.27 1.10 23.21
N GLU A 109 31.02 0.88 24.27
CA GLU A 109 30.52 0.82 25.64
C GLU A 109 30.31 2.22 26.24
N THR A 110 30.95 3.24 25.66
CA THR A 110 30.78 4.64 26.07
C THR A 110 29.90 5.41 25.08
N HIS A 111 30.38 5.61 23.85
CA HIS A 111 29.74 6.52 22.89
C HIS A 111 28.38 6.00 22.42
N MET A 112 28.33 4.72 22.03
CA MET A 112 27.10 4.12 21.55
C MET A 112 26.11 3.84 22.69
N TYR A 113 26.60 3.49 23.88
CA TYR A 113 25.76 3.35 25.07
C TYR A 113 25.08 4.65 25.46
N GLN A 114 25.80 5.78 25.50
CA GLN A 114 25.22 7.10 25.80
C GLN A 114 24.15 7.52 24.79
N TYR A 115 24.35 7.20 23.51
CA TYR A 115 23.35 7.42 22.46
C TYR A 115 22.08 6.61 22.70
N PHE A 116 22.25 5.35 23.08
CA PHE A 116 21.15 4.43 23.38
C PHE A 116 20.44 4.76 24.70
N LYS A 117 21.13 5.28 25.71
CA LYS A 117 20.47 5.86 26.89
C LYS A 117 19.68 7.13 26.60
N GLY A 118 19.81 7.72 25.41
CA GLY A 118 19.16 8.98 25.07
C GLY A 118 19.77 10.18 25.79
N SER A 119 20.97 10.03 26.37
CA SER A 119 21.68 11.12 27.04
C SER A 119 22.16 12.18 26.03
N ILE A 120 22.42 11.75 24.80
CA ILE A 120 22.91 12.56 23.68
C ILE A 120 22.00 12.43 22.46
N LEU A 121 22.09 13.39 21.53
CA LEU A 121 21.29 13.41 20.29
C LEU A 121 19.79 13.15 20.55
N LYS A 122 19.23 13.83 21.57
CA LYS A 122 17.86 13.62 22.09
C LYS A 122 16.77 13.77 21.02
N GLN A 123 17.03 14.57 19.99
CA GLN A 123 16.14 14.77 18.85
C GLN A 123 15.95 13.52 17.97
N HIS A 124 16.83 12.52 18.06
CA HIS A 124 16.63 11.25 17.36
C HIS A 124 15.49 10.45 18.01
N SER A 125 14.73 9.71 17.20
CA SER A 125 13.62 8.89 17.69
C SER A 125 14.08 7.54 18.22
N ASP A 126 13.24 6.93 19.05
CA ASP A 126 13.45 5.58 19.59
C ASP A 126 13.55 4.52 18.48
N ILE A 127 12.79 4.69 17.39
CA ILE A 127 12.89 3.85 16.20
C ILE A 127 14.29 3.94 15.58
N ALA A 128 14.84 5.16 15.43
CA ALA A 128 16.17 5.34 14.86
C ALA A 128 17.26 4.70 15.74
N ARG A 129 17.10 4.73 17.06
CA ARG A 129 17.99 4.03 18.00
C ARG A 129 17.87 2.50 17.87
N ALA A 130 16.64 1.98 17.81
CA ALA A 130 16.39 0.55 17.65
C ALA A 130 16.93 -0.01 16.33
N GLU A 131 16.73 0.70 15.21
CA GLU A 131 17.27 0.32 13.91
C GLU A 131 18.80 0.35 13.89
N PHE A 132 19.41 1.36 14.50
CA PHE A 132 20.87 1.43 14.58
C PHE A 132 21.44 0.24 15.36
N LEU A 133 20.93 -0.03 16.57
CA LEU A 133 21.38 -1.16 17.39
C LEU A 133 21.25 -2.50 16.65
N THR A 134 20.09 -2.73 16.03
CA THR A 134 19.80 -3.99 15.31
C THR A 134 20.75 -4.18 14.14
N ARG A 135 20.92 -3.15 13.31
CA ARG A 135 21.77 -3.23 12.12
C ARG A 135 23.26 -3.33 12.49
N TYR A 136 23.69 -2.58 13.50
CA TYR A 136 25.06 -2.62 14.01
C TYR A 136 25.41 -4.01 14.56
N ARG A 137 24.58 -4.57 15.45
CA ARG A 137 24.77 -5.96 15.96
C ARG A 137 24.74 -6.99 14.84
N THR A 138 23.82 -6.86 13.89
CA THR A 138 23.75 -7.79 12.74
C THR A 138 25.03 -7.73 11.91
N CYS A 139 25.56 -6.53 11.67
CA CYS A 139 26.80 -6.31 10.93
C CYS A 139 28.00 -6.89 11.69
N SER A 140 28.16 -6.55 12.97
CA SER A 140 29.23 -7.06 13.85
C SER A 140 29.20 -8.59 13.95
N TYR A 141 28.04 -9.19 14.22
CA TYR A 141 27.90 -10.65 14.30
C TYR A 141 28.24 -11.33 12.98
N THR A 142 27.70 -10.80 11.87
CA THR A 142 27.87 -11.41 10.55
C THR A 142 29.32 -11.35 10.10
N THR A 143 30.00 -10.21 10.28
CA THR A 143 31.41 -10.04 9.91
C THR A 143 32.32 -10.86 10.82
N LYS A 144 32.10 -10.84 12.15
CA LYS A 144 32.84 -11.69 13.09
C LYS A 144 32.73 -13.17 12.75
N LYS A 145 31.50 -13.67 12.55
CA LYS A 145 31.26 -15.07 12.17
C LYS A 145 31.95 -15.41 10.87
N TRP A 146 31.91 -14.50 9.90
CA TRP A 146 32.57 -14.70 8.61
C TRP A 146 34.08 -14.80 8.77
N VAL A 147 34.73 -13.88 9.49
CA VAL A 147 36.17 -13.94 9.75
C VAL A 147 36.56 -15.27 10.40
N LEU A 148 35.82 -15.70 11.43
CA LEU A 148 36.12 -16.96 12.15
C LEU A 148 35.91 -18.23 11.32
N THR A 149 35.09 -18.19 10.27
CA THR A 149 34.69 -19.39 9.52
C THR A 149 35.22 -19.45 8.09
N LYS A 150 35.60 -18.31 7.50
CA LYS A 150 36.01 -18.18 6.10
C LYS A 150 37.45 -17.76 5.94
N ILE A 151 38.04 -17.09 6.93
CA ILE A 151 39.43 -16.66 6.90
C ILE A 151 40.32 -17.73 7.54
N PRO A 152 41.44 -18.13 6.90
CA PRO A 152 42.42 -19.04 7.51
C PRO A 152 42.92 -18.49 8.85
N ASN A 153 43.14 -19.39 9.83
CA ASN A 153 43.51 -19.01 11.21
C ASN A 153 44.68 -18.00 11.28
N GLU A 154 45.68 -18.15 10.41
CA GLU A 154 46.86 -17.29 10.34
C GLU A 154 46.55 -15.84 9.95
N GLN A 155 45.44 -15.59 9.25
CA GLN A 155 45.02 -14.27 8.80
C GLN A 155 43.86 -13.70 9.64
N GLN A 156 43.24 -14.51 10.51
CA GLN A 156 42.07 -14.09 11.26
C GLN A 156 42.34 -12.86 12.12
N GLU A 157 43.48 -12.79 12.80
CA GLU A 157 43.87 -11.63 13.62
C GLU A 157 43.93 -10.34 12.78
N TYR A 158 44.44 -10.43 11.55
CA TYR A 158 44.49 -9.30 10.64
C TYR A 158 43.09 -8.79 10.31
N PHE A 159 42.20 -9.65 9.82
CA PHE A 159 40.84 -9.24 9.43
C PHE A 159 39.96 -8.88 10.63
N HIS A 160 40.24 -9.42 11.81
CA HIS A 160 39.51 -9.12 13.04
C HIS A 160 39.61 -7.64 13.43
N ARG A 161 40.67 -6.92 13.04
CA ARG A 161 40.81 -5.47 13.29
C ARG A 161 39.73 -4.62 12.61
N PHE A 162 39.11 -5.14 11.55
CA PHE A 162 38.05 -4.44 10.80
C PHE A 162 36.65 -4.91 11.19
N VAL A 163 36.52 -5.79 12.18
CA VAL A 163 35.22 -6.23 12.68
C VAL A 163 34.68 -5.19 13.65
N PHE A 164 33.44 -4.75 13.44
CA PHE A 164 32.76 -3.86 14.40
C PHE A 164 32.72 -4.51 15.79
N PRO A 165 33.16 -3.80 16.86
CA PRO A 165 33.09 -4.31 18.22
C PRO A 165 31.65 -4.69 18.60
N MET A 166 31.44 -5.87 19.16
CA MET A 166 30.10 -6.28 19.59
C MET A 166 29.78 -5.62 20.94
N PRO A 167 28.67 -4.86 21.07
CA PRO A 167 28.25 -4.34 22.37
C PRO A 167 27.96 -5.47 23.36
N THR A 168 28.43 -5.31 24.59
CA THR A 168 28.27 -6.27 25.69
C THR A 168 26.94 -6.13 26.43
N TYR A 169 26.36 -4.94 26.42
CA TYR A 169 25.05 -4.66 27.02
C TYR A 169 23.89 -5.36 26.29
N ASP A 170 22.81 -5.63 27.03
CA ASP A 170 21.57 -6.19 26.50
C ASP A 170 20.69 -5.09 25.89
N SER A 171 20.02 -5.38 24.78
CA SER A 171 18.99 -4.49 24.21
C SER A 171 17.87 -4.14 25.19
N ARG A 172 17.58 -5.05 26.14
CA ARG A 172 16.60 -4.87 27.21
C ARG A 172 16.97 -3.78 28.20
N GLU A 173 18.22 -3.34 28.25
CA GLU A 173 18.68 -2.23 29.11
C GLU A 173 18.22 -0.85 28.62
N PHE A 174 17.61 -0.78 27.44
CA PHE A 174 17.15 0.46 26.86
C PHE A 174 15.64 0.48 26.65
N SER A 175 15.00 1.51 27.21
CA SER A 175 13.56 1.74 27.10
C SER A 175 13.09 1.88 25.65
N PHE A 176 13.91 2.44 24.76
CA PHE A 176 13.54 2.67 23.35
C PHE A 176 13.22 1.38 22.59
N THR A 177 13.76 0.22 22.98
CA THR A 177 13.50 -1.04 22.26
C THR A 177 12.06 -1.51 22.46
N LYS A 178 11.57 -1.43 23.70
CA LYS A 178 10.18 -1.67 24.06
C LYS A 178 9.29 -0.53 23.57
N ALA A 179 9.67 0.72 23.85
CA ALA A 179 8.89 1.90 23.51
C ALA A 179 8.69 2.06 22.00
N ALA A 180 9.70 1.83 21.15
CA ALA A 180 9.54 1.90 19.69
C ALA A 180 8.58 0.82 19.16
N LYS A 181 8.65 -0.38 19.73
CA LYS A 181 7.73 -1.48 19.37
C LYS A 181 6.31 -1.14 19.80
N GLU A 182 6.12 -0.75 21.07
CA GLU A 182 4.82 -0.35 21.62
C GLU A 182 4.23 0.85 20.90
N GLN A 183 5.02 1.88 20.62
CA GLN A 183 4.59 3.06 19.86
C GLN A 183 4.11 2.64 18.47
N ALA A 184 4.91 1.87 17.72
CA ALA A 184 4.49 1.39 16.40
C ALA A 184 3.24 0.52 16.48
N GLN A 185 3.08 -0.25 17.56
CA GLN A 185 1.91 -1.08 17.79
C GLN A 185 0.65 -0.25 18.10
N ASN A 186 0.77 0.72 19.01
CA ASN A 186 -0.30 1.61 19.43
C ASN A 186 -0.75 2.52 18.29
N THR A 187 0.18 3.09 17.52
CA THR A 187 -0.15 3.87 16.32
C THR A 187 -0.97 3.05 15.33
N ARG A 188 -0.54 1.81 15.03
CA ARG A 188 -1.33 0.94 14.12
C ARG A 188 -2.70 0.61 14.68
N LYS A 189 -2.82 0.35 15.98
CA LYS A 189 -4.12 0.08 16.61
C LYS A 189 -5.04 1.28 16.55
N SER A 190 -4.53 2.47 16.85
CA SER A 190 -5.26 3.74 16.80
C SER A 190 -5.70 4.08 15.37
N GLU A 191 -4.82 3.95 14.38
CA GLU A 191 -5.18 4.10 12.95
C GLU A 191 -6.22 3.04 12.53
N THR A 192 -6.12 1.81 13.04
CA THR A 192 -7.06 0.72 12.68
C THR A 192 -8.45 0.99 13.25
N ASP A 193 -8.50 1.41 14.52
CA ASP A 193 -9.72 1.78 15.23
C ASP A 193 -10.48 2.89 14.51
N ALA A 194 -9.77 3.87 13.95
CA ALA A 194 -10.34 4.96 13.18
C ALA A 194 -11.05 4.49 11.90
N ILE A 195 -10.60 3.39 11.26
CA ILE A 195 -11.13 2.98 9.95
C ILE A 195 -12.10 1.79 10.00
N VAL A 196 -11.99 0.92 11.02
CA VAL A 196 -12.82 -0.30 11.13
C VAL A 196 -14.33 -0.01 11.06
N PRO A 197 -14.86 1.01 11.77
CA PRO A 197 -16.29 1.33 11.71
C PRO A 197 -16.78 1.76 10.31
N PHE A 198 -15.87 2.25 9.47
CA PHE A 198 -16.17 2.84 8.17
C PHE A 198 -15.81 1.94 6.98
N LEU A 199 -15.40 0.68 7.19
CA LEU A 199 -15.01 -0.22 6.11
C LEU A 199 -16.08 -0.38 5.00
N PRO A 200 -17.39 -0.52 5.31
CA PRO A 200 -18.43 -0.53 4.27
C PRO A 200 -18.48 0.78 3.47
N GLN A 201 -18.38 1.93 4.13
CA GLN A 201 -18.40 3.26 3.53
C GLN A 201 -17.18 3.48 2.64
N ILE A 202 -15.98 3.11 3.10
CA ILE A 202 -14.74 3.19 2.32
C ILE A 202 -14.87 2.36 1.03
N ARG A 203 -15.44 1.16 1.10
CA ARG A 203 -15.69 0.32 -0.09
C ARG A 203 -16.71 0.97 -1.03
N ALA A 204 -17.83 1.44 -0.50
CA ALA A 204 -18.87 2.10 -1.29
C ALA A 204 -18.32 3.35 -1.99
N GLU A 205 -17.55 4.16 -1.28
CA GLU A 205 -16.92 5.37 -1.82
C GLU A 205 -15.94 5.04 -2.95
N GLY A 206 -15.13 4.00 -2.79
CA GLY A 206 -14.26 3.51 -3.87
C GLY A 206 -15.06 3.14 -5.13
N HIS A 207 -16.24 2.54 -4.98
CA HIS A 207 -17.13 2.25 -6.11
C HIS A 207 -17.76 3.50 -6.71
N PHE A 208 -18.27 4.43 -5.90
CA PHE A 208 -18.84 5.69 -6.38
C PHE A 208 -17.84 6.51 -7.19
N ARG A 209 -16.61 6.65 -6.70
CA ARG A 209 -15.54 7.38 -7.38
C ARG A 209 -15.07 6.66 -8.65
N TRP A 210 -14.99 5.34 -8.63
CA TRP A 210 -14.67 4.59 -9.84
C TRP A 210 -15.78 4.72 -10.90
N ASN A 211 -17.05 4.74 -10.50
CA ASN A 211 -18.18 4.99 -11.40
C ASN A 211 -18.07 6.39 -12.04
N GLN A 212 -17.81 7.44 -11.24
CA GLN A 212 -17.62 8.81 -11.71
C GLN A 212 -16.50 8.91 -12.75
N ILE A 213 -15.32 8.34 -12.47
CA ILE A 213 -14.20 8.34 -13.42
C ILE A 213 -14.50 7.49 -14.66
N THR A 214 -15.27 6.40 -14.52
CA THR A 214 -15.70 5.58 -15.67
C THR A 214 -16.64 6.36 -16.58
N ARG A 215 -17.60 7.11 -16.03
CA ARG A 215 -18.48 8.02 -16.77
C ARG A 215 -17.67 9.09 -17.49
N LEU A 216 -16.77 9.78 -16.77
CA LEU A 216 -15.86 10.75 -17.36
C LEU A 216 -15.07 10.17 -18.55
N ARG A 217 -14.51 8.96 -18.40
CA ARG A 217 -13.78 8.29 -19.48
C ARG A 217 -14.68 7.94 -20.66
N GLN A 218 -15.87 7.40 -20.42
CA GLN A 218 -16.80 7.05 -21.48
C GLN A 218 -17.25 8.30 -22.25
N THR A 219 -17.59 9.37 -21.54
CA THR A 219 -17.91 10.68 -22.14
C THR A 219 -16.73 11.22 -22.94
N TYR A 220 -15.53 11.24 -22.36
CA TYR A 220 -14.30 11.65 -23.04
C TYR A 220 -14.09 10.88 -24.35
N LEU A 221 -14.24 9.56 -24.36
CA LEU A 221 -14.10 8.75 -25.57
C LEU A 221 -15.17 9.09 -26.61
N LYS A 222 -16.43 9.27 -26.22
CA LYS A 222 -17.52 9.69 -27.12
C LYS A 222 -17.23 11.06 -27.74
N VAL A 223 -16.76 12.03 -26.95
CA VAL A 223 -16.37 13.37 -27.42
C VAL A 223 -15.14 13.31 -28.34
N CYS A 224 -14.17 12.43 -28.05
CA CYS A 224 -13.03 12.20 -28.93
C CYS A 224 -13.44 11.64 -30.31
N GLU A 225 -14.42 10.74 -30.35
CA GLU A 225 -14.98 10.26 -31.63
C GLU A 225 -15.75 11.38 -32.35
N GLN A 226 -16.52 12.19 -31.62
CA GLN A 226 -17.20 13.36 -32.20
C GLN A 226 -16.20 14.33 -32.84
N ALA A 227 -15.07 14.60 -32.18
CA ALA A 227 -14.01 15.48 -32.68
C ALA A 227 -13.33 14.99 -33.97
N LYS A 228 -13.46 13.70 -34.32
CA LYS A 228 -12.97 13.15 -35.59
C LYS A 228 -13.94 13.37 -36.75
N THR A 229 -15.17 13.82 -36.47
CA THR A 229 -16.19 14.05 -37.51
C THR A 229 -15.82 15.26 -38.37
N PRO A 230 -16.00 15.20 -39.70
CA PRO A 230 -15.82 16.37 -40.56
C PRO A 230 -16.66 17.55 -40.07
N ASN A 231 -16.07 18.74 -40.02
CA ASN A 231 -16.66 20.02 -39.58
C ASN A 231 -16.67 20.31 -38.07
N VAL A 232 -16.18 19.40 -37.22
CA VAL A 232 -15.96 19.72 -35.80
C VAL A 232 -14.58 20.36 -35.64
N VAL A 233 -14.52 21.53 -35.03
CA VAL A 233 -13.27 22.28 -34.77
C VAL A 233 -12.92 22.17 -33.30
N LEU A 234 -11.63 22.02 -32.99
CA LEU A 234 -11.12 22.03 -31.62
C LEU A 234 -10.62 23.43 -31.23
N PRO A 235 -10.77 23.86 -29.96
CA PRO A 235 -11.33 23.10 -28.83
C PRO A 235 -12.83 22.82 -28.95
N LEU A 236 -13.28 21.72 -28.35
CA LEU A 236 -14.70 21.35 -28.31
C LEU A 236 -15.23 21.38 -26.88
N ASP A 237 -16.18 22.28 -26.61
CA ASP A 237 -16.82 22.44 -25.30
C ASP A 237 -17.99 21.45 -25.14
N PHE A 238 -18.02 20.76 -24.01
CA PHE A 238 -19.08 19.82 -23.67
C PHE A 238 -19.37 19.82 -22.18
N TYR A 239 -20.57 19.40 -21.82
CA TYR A 239 -20.95 19.16 -20.44
C TYR A 239 -21.83 17.93 -20.33
N TYR A 240 -21.93 17.42 -19.10
CA TYR A 240 -22.85 16.35 -18.79
C TYR A 240 -23.26 16.40 -17.31
N ASP A 241 -24.40 15.79 -17.00
CA ASP A 241 -24.97 15.75 -15.65
C ASP A 241 -24.52 14.47 -14.94
N GLU A 242 -24.11 14.58 -13.69
CA GLU A 242 -23.85 13.44 -12.82
C GLU A 242 -25.17 12.97 -12.16
N PRO A 243 -25.22 11.72 -11.66
CA PRO A 243 -26.41 11.19 -10.99
C PRO A 243 -26.87 12.05 -9.80
N GLU A 244 -28.14 11.90 -9.40
CA GLU A 244 -28.79 12.63 -8.28
C GLU A 244 -27.93 12.70 -7.00
N ARG A 245 -27.18 11.63 -6.67
CA ARG A 245 -26.27 11.64 -5.50
C ARG A 245 -25.21 12.75 -5.58
N VAL A 246 -24.67 12.98 -6.78
CA VAL A 246 -23.69 14.04 -7.02
C VAL A 246 -24.43 15.36 -7.26
N GLY A 247 -25.52 15.33 -8.05
CA GLY A 247 -26.39 16.50 -8.25
C GLY A 247 -25.70 17.68 -8.93
N GLU A 248 -24.66 17.41 -9.74
CA GLU A 248 -23.84 18.44 -10.37
C GLU A 248 -23.71 18.22 -11.88
N ARG A 249 -23.60 19.32 -12.61
CA ARG A 249 -23.21 19.37 -14.01
C ARG A 249 -21.74 19.71 -14.13
N PHE A 250 -21.01 18.91 -14.90
CA PHE A 250 -19.59 19.14 -15.14
C PHE A 250 -19.32 19.70 -16.53
N TYR A 251 -18.56 20.78 -16.60
CA TYR A 251 -18.18 21.46 -17.83
C TYR A 251 -16.73 21.16 -18.18
N PHE A 252 -16.52 20.74 -19.43
CA PHE A 252 -15.21 20.38 -19.95
C PHE A 252 -14.97 21.00 -21.32
N ARG A 253 -13.69 21.07 -21.66
CA ARG A 253 -13.22 21.40 -23.00
C ARG A 253 -12.24 20.34 -23.48
N LEU A 254 -12.50 19.77 -24.65
CA LEU A 254 -11.61 18.82 -25.31
C LEU A 254 -10.56 19.58 -26.13
N TRP A 255 -9.31 19.19 -25.95
CA TRP A 255 -8.17 19.74 -26.65
C TRP A 255 -7.38 18.65 -27.38
N ASP A 256 -6.70 19.06 -28.45
CA ASP A 256 -5.53 18.37 -28.98
C ASP A 256 -4.32 19.32 -28.93
N LYS A 257 -3.10 18.81 -29.14
CA LYS A 257 -1.90 19.65 -29.00
C LYS A 257 -1.90 20.86 -29.95
N PRO A 258 -2.23 20.70 -31.26
CA PRO A 258 -2.35 21.85 -32.16
C PRO A 258 -3.39 22.87 -31.71
N SER A 259 -4.63 22.47 -31.42
CA SER A 259 -5.69 23.42 -31.05
C SER A 259 -5.36 24.15 -29.77
N PHE A 260 -4.74 23.49 -28.79
CA PHE A 260 -4.28 24.14 -27.56
C PHE A 260 -3.25 25.23 -27.83
N VAL A 261 -2.21 24.94 -28.62
CA VAL A 261 -1.18 25.94 -28.98
C VAL A 261 -1.77 27.09 -29.77
N LEU A 262 -2.67 26.79 -30.72
CA LEU A 262 -3.29 27.79 -31.59
C LEU A 262 -4.33 28.64 -30.88
N SER A 263 -4.95 28.19 -29.79
CA SER A 263 -5.83 29.04 -28.97
C SER A 263 -5.06 29.94 -28.01
N HIS A 264 -3.81 29.60 -27.68
CA HIS A 264 -2.96 30.35 -26.74
C HIS A 264 -1.77 31.01 -27.44
N LYS A 265 -1.97 31.57 -28.64
CA LYS A 265 -0.87 32.00 -29.54
C LYS A 265 0.12 32.94 -28.87
N GLU A 266 -0.35 33.84 -28.04
CA GLU A 266 0.46 34.85 -27.35
C GLU A 266 1.46 34.25 -26.36
N GLN A 267 1.22 33.01 -25.91
CA GLN A 267 2.05 32.33 -24.92
C GLN A 267 3.05 31.33 -25.52
N PHE A 268 3.14 31.24 -26.85
CA PHE A 268 4.03 30.33 -27.57
C PHE A 268 4.87 31.08 -28.61
N ASN A 269 6.10 30.61 -28.83
CA ASN A 269 6.98 31.23 -29.83
C ASN A 269 6.54 30.89 -31.27
N ALA A 270 7.02 31.68 -32.24
CA ALA A 270 6.65 31.55 -33.65
C ALA A 270 7.00 30.17 -34.26
N SER A 271 8.09 29.54 -33.81
CA SER A 271 8.47 28.21 -34.32
C SER A 271 7.49 27.13 -33.88
N THR A 272 7.05 27.18 -32.61
CA THR A 272 6.04 26.28 -32.05
C THR A 272 4.70 26.47 -32.74
N LEU A 273 4.28 27.72 -32.95
CA LEU A 273 3.04 28.05 -33.67
C LEU A 273 3.06 27.51 -35.10
N LYS A 274 4.18 27.68 -35.81
CA LYS A 274 4.35 27.15 -37.16
C LYS A 274 4.32 25.62 -37.18
N ALA A 275 4.93 24.96 -36.19
CA ALA A 275 4.90 23.51 -36.08
C ALA A 275 3.48 22.97 -35.78
N ALA A 276 2.73 23.63 -34.91
CA ALA A 276 1.34 23.31 -34.60
C ALA A 276 0.42 23.52 -35.80
N LEU A 277 0.52 24.67 -36.47
CA LEU A 277 -0.27 25.00 -37.67
C LEU A 277 -0.05 23.98 -38.80
N ASN A 278 1.20 23.55 -38.99
CA ASN A 278 1.56 22.57 -40.02
C ASN A 278 1.49 21.11 -39.54
N ARG A 279 1.04 20.85 -38.30
CA ARG A 279 0.97 19.51 -37.67
C ARG A 279 2.27 18.70 -37.83
N LYS A 280 3.42 19.29 -37.48
CA LYS A 280 4.75 18.66 -37.58
C LYS A 280 5.31 18.23 -36.21
N GLY A 281 6.15 17.20 -36.20
CA GLY A 281 6.86 16.75 -35.01
C GLY A 281 5.90 16.24 -33.93
N VAL A 282 5.95 16.83 -32.73
CA VAL A 282 5.06 16.46 -31.61
C VAL A 282 3.58 16.78 -31.86
N TYR A 283 3.28 17.56 -32.90
CA TYR A 283 1.94 17.95 -33.34
C TYR A 283 1.42 17.12 -34.52
N SER A 284 2.19 16.16 -35.03
CA SER A 284 1.74 15.25 -36.09
C SER A 284 0.66 14.32 -35.60
N GLU A 285 -0.17 13.79 -36.50
CA GLU A 285 -1.29 12.90 -36.14
C GLU A 285 -0.83 11.70 -35.31
N GLU A 286 0.29 11.08 -35.67
CA GLU A 286 0.89 9.93 -34.94
C GLU A 286 1.32 10.26 -33.51
N ASN A 287 1.73 11.51 -33.25
CA ASN A 287 2.25 11.94 -31.95
C ASN A 287 1.25 12.81 -31.17
N ASN A 288 0.09 13.10 -31.75
CA ASN A 288 -0.96 13.90 -31.13
C ASN A 288 -1.84 13.01 -30.25
N HIS A 289 -2.46 13.61 -29.24
CA HIS A 289 -3.43 12.93 -28.40
C HIS A 289 -4.40 13.95 -27.81
N TYR A 290 -5.60 13.49 -27.49
CA TYR A 290 -6.61 14.33 -26.84
C TYR A 290 -6.41 14.38 -25.33
N PHE A 291 -6.79 15.50 -24.74
CA PHE A 291 -6.83 15.71 -23.29
C PHE A 291 -7.95 16.70 -22.96
N VAL A 292 -8.29 16.82 -21.67
CA VAL A 292 -9.42 17.65 -21.24
C VAL A 292 -8.95 18.77 -20.33
N GLU A 293 -9.69 19.86 -20.39
CA GLU A 293 -9.71 20.92 -19.41
C GLU A 293 -11.03 20.84 -18.64
N PHE A 294 -10.96 20.71 -17.32
CA PHE A 294 -12.13 20.91 -16.46
C PHE A 294 -12.32 22.41 -16.23
N ILE A 295 -13.48 22.92 -16.61
CA ILE A 295 -13.79 24.35 -16.57
C ILE A 295 -14.44 24.72 -15.24
N LYS A 296 -15.50 23.99 -14.85
CA LYS A 296 -16.25 24.20 -13.61
C LYS A 296 -17.26 23.07 -13.37
N ALA A 297 -17.81 23.05 -12.17
CA ALA A 297 -19.04 22.33 -11.83
C ALA A 297 -20.16 23.32 -11.46
N GLU A 298 -21.41 22.93 -11.67
CA GLU A 298 -22.60 23.67 -11.24
C GLU A 298 -23.57 22.72 -10.55
N ARG A 299 -24.15 23.13 -9.42
CA ARG A 299 -25.24 22.38 -8.77
C ARG A 299 -26.51 22.46 -9.61
N LEU A 300 -27.28 21.37 -9.63
CA LEU A 300 -28.51 21.27 -10.42
C LEU A 300 -29.75 21.74 -9.67
N GLU A 301 -29.76 21.62 -8.34
CA GLU A 301 -30.98 21.80 -7.52
C GLU A 301 -30.91 22.97 -6.52
N ASP A 302 -29.70 23.41 -6.14
CA ASP A 302 -29.48 24.46 -5.15
C ASP A 302 -28.44 25.49 -5.62
N ASP A 303 -28.41 26.65 -4.96
CA ASP A 303 -27.44 27.73 -5.19
C ASP A 303 -26.17 27.56 -4.33
N GLU A 304 -25.92 26.36 -3.78
CA GLU A 304 -24.69 26.07 -3.04
C GLU A 304 -23.48 25.94 -3.98
N GLU A 305 -22.27 26.06 -3.42
CA GLU A 305 -21.04 25.91 -4.19
C GLU A 305 -20.85 24.44 -4.60
N ALA A 306 -20.62 24.20 -5.89
CA ALA A 306 -20.39 22.86 -6.41
C ALA A 306 -19.05 22.29 -5.94
N GLU A 307 -19.02 21.03 -5.51
CA GLU A 307 -17.79 20.34 -5.09
C GLU A 307 -16.90 19.99 -6.28
N GLY A 308 -17.51 19.61 -7.41
CA GLY A 308 -16.81 19.18 -8.62
C GLY A 308 -16.17 17.80 -8.51
N LEU A 309 -15.04 17.62 -9.21
CA LEU A 309 -14.29 16.38 -9.18
C LEU A 309 -13.52 16.28 -7.87
N TRP A 310 -13.74 15.22 -7.08
CA TRP A 310 -13.13 15.05 -5.75
C TRP A 310 -11.59 15.13 -5.72
N PHE A 311 -10.92 14.95 -6.86
CA PHE A 311 -9.46 14.97 -6.99
C PHE A 311 -8.89 16.30 -7.52
N ILE A 312 -9.74 17.30 -7.76
CA ILE A 312 -9.36 18.50 -8.49
C ILE A 312 -8.27 19.30 -7.76
N GLU A 313 -8.36 19.37 -6.43
CA GLU A 313 -7.36 19.99 -5.54
C GLU A 313 -5.94 19.46 -5.80
N LEU A 314 -5.79 18.18 -6.13
CA LEU A 314 -4.49 17.56 -6.41
C LEU A 314 -3.82 18.14 -7.66
N PHE A 315 -4.61 18.53 -8.65
CA PHE A 315 -4.13 19.12 -9.90
C PHE A 315 -3.90 20.62 -9.75
N GLU A 316 -4.82 21.34 -9.10
CA GLU A 316 -4.68 22.77 -8.77
C GLU A 316 -3.38 23.04 -8.01
N ASN A 317 -3.12 22.23 -6.98
CA ASN A 317 -1.94 22.37 -6.13
C ASN A 317 -0.71 21.64 -6.68
N ASN A 318 -0.80 21.04 -7.87
CA ASN A 318 0.30 20.37 -8.54
C ASN A 318 0.99 19.31 -7.67
N LEU A 319 0.19 18.45 -7.02
CA LEU A 319 0.63 17.44 -6.04
C LEU A 319 0.91 16.05 -6.66
N ILE A 320 0.65 15.89 -7.96
CA ILE A 320 0.89 14.64 -8.70
C ILE A 320 2.39 14.48 -9.05
N GLY A 321 2.93 13.28 -8.86
CA GLY A 321 4.33 12.97 -9.19
C GLY A 321 5.34 13.59 -8.22
N GLN A 322 6.48 14.05 -8.74
CA GLN A 322 7.57 14.65 -7.95
C GLN A 322 7.32 16.15 -7.77
N TRP A 323 6.28 16.48 -7.00
CA TRP A 323 5.75 17.85 -6.86
C TRP A 323 6.74 18.88 -6.31
N PHE A 324 7.80 18.46 -5.60
CA PHE A 324 8.75 19.34 -4.92
C PHE A 324 9.90 19.84 -5.79
N GLN A 325 9.93 19.49 -7.08
CA GLN A 325 11.00 19.92 -7.98
C GLN A 325 10.83 21.38 -8.40
N ASN A 326 11.94 22.13 -8.38
CA ASN A 326 12.02 23.51 -8.87
C ASN A 326 11.05 24.50 -8.19
N LEU A 327 10.66 24.24 -6.94
CA LEU A 327 9.82 25.15 -6.14
C LEU A 327 10.66 26.05 -5.23
N ASN A 328 10.12 27.22 -4.90
CA ASN A 328 10.67 28.04 -3.83
C ASN A 328 10.24 27.52 -2.44
N ASP A 329 10.89 28.00 -1.37
CA ASP A 329 10.65 27.51 -0.01
C ASP A 329 9.21 27.71 0.48
N ASN A 330 8.55 28.81 0.07
CA ASN A 330 7.16 29.11 0.45
C ASN A 330 6.18 28.16 -0.23
N GLU A 331 6.31 27.94 -1.54
CA GLU A 331 5.50 26.98 -2.30
C GLU A 331 5.69 25.56 -1.77
N LEU A 332 6.94 25.20 -1.47
CA LEU A 332 7.30 23.89 -0.96
C LEU A 332 6.67 23.66 0.41
N LYS A 333 6.69 24.67 1.29
CA LYS A 333 6.02 24.62 2.59
C LYS A 333 4.49 24.51 2.43
N HIS A 334 3.88 25.35 1.60
CA HIS A 334 2.43 25.35 1.39
C HIS A 334 1.91 23.99 0.90
N LYS A 335 2.53 23.41 -0.13
CA LYS A 335 2.15 22.08 -0.64
C LYS A 335 2.38 20.97 0.38
N ARG A 336 3.43 21.09 1.20
CA ARG A 336 3.70 20.16 2.28
C ARG A 336 2.61 20.23 3.35
N ASP A 337 2.23 21.43 3.77
CA ASP A 337 1.20 21.66 4.78
C ASP A 337 -0.16 21.11 4.29
N LEU A 338 -0.48 21.30 3.01
CA LEU A 338 -1.68 20.72 2.39
C LEU A 338 -1.67 19.18 2.41
N LEU A 339 -0.54 18.56 2.09
CA LEU A 339 -0.40 17.10 2.17
C LEU A 339 -0.49 16.60 3.62
N PHE A 340 0.02 17.37 4.59
CA PHE A 340 -0.05 17.03 6.01
C PHE A 340 -1.48 17.11 6.56
N LEU A 341 -2.29 18.07 6.11
CA LEU A 341 -3.72 18.16 6.45
C LEU A 341 -4.46 16.85 6.13
N TRP A 342 -4.13 16.24 5.00
CA TRP A 342 -4.67 14.94 4.58
C TRP A 342 -3.96 13.72 5.20
N GLY A 343 -3.04 13.91 6.14
CA GLY A 343 -2.28 12.85 6.81
C GLY A 343 -1.17 12.23 5.96
N TYR A 344 -0.84 12.81 4.80
CA TYR A 344 0.28 12.35 3.97
C TYR A 344 1.60 12.90 4.51
N GLY A 345 2.07 12.40 5.65
CA GLY A 345 3.36 12.84 6.20
C GLY A 345 3.42 12.75 7.70
N ARG A 346 4.29 13.56 8.31
CA ARG A 346 4.37 13.73 9.76
C ARG A 346 4.44 15.22 10.06
N ASP A 347 3.65 15.67 11.02
CA ASP A 347 3.66 17.05 11.48
C ASP A 347 5.09 17.47 11.85
N ASN A 348 5.44 18.70 11.49
CA ASN A 348 6.75 19.30 11.74
C ASN A 348 7.94 18.56 11.09
N SER A 349 7.70 17.69 10.10
CA SER A 349 8.75 17.05 9.32
C SER A 349 9.16 17.89 8.11
N ASN A 350 10.46 18.01 7.86
CA ASN A 350 10.99 18.56 6.60
C ASN A 350 10.99 17.55 5.44
N SER A 351 10.39 16.36 5.63
CA SER A 351 10.24 15.38 4.57
C SER A 351 9.22 15.83 3.54
N ASN A 352 9.51 15.62 2.26
CA ASN A 352 8.56 15.85 1.16
C ASN A 352 7.86 14.52 0.82
N PRO A 353 6.64 14.27 1.36
CA PRO A 353 5.89 13.06 1.08
C PRO A 353 5.48 13.01 -0.41
N GLU A 354 5.57 11.84 -1.05
CA GLU A 354 5.18 11.67 -2.45
C GLU A 354 3.98 10.69 -2.59
N PRO A 355 2.79 11.01 -2.03
CA PRO A 355 1.69 10.06 -1.98
C PRO A 355 1.16 9.65 -3.36
N PHE A 356 1.22 10.57 -4.32
CA PHE A 356 0.72 10.41 -5.69
C PHE A 356 1.84 10.21 -6.73
N ASN A 357 3.05 9.84 -6.30
CA ASN A 357 4.12 9.39 -7.19
C ASN A 357 4.08 7.86 -7.36
N SER A 358 3.38 7.41 -8.39
CA SER A 358 3.21 5.98 -8.69
C SER A 358 4.51 5.26 -9.08
N LYS A 359 5.56 6.03 -9.47
CA LYS A 359 6.79 5.51 -10.10
C LYS A 359 6.52 4.58 -11.28
N HIS A 360 5.39 4.81 -11.95
CA HIS A 360 4.91 4.00 -13.05
C HIS A 360 4.30 4.91 -14.12
N LYS A 361 4.80 4.81 -15.36
CA LYS A 361 4.25 5.56 -16.50
C LYS A 361 2.75 5.26 -16.64
N GLY A 362 1.96 6.29 -16.93
CA GLY A 362 0.53 6.15 -17.23
C GLY A 362 -0.35 5.83 -16.02
N ILE A 363 0.17 5.98 -14.80
CA ILE A 363 -0.61 5.89 -13.56
C ILE A 363 -0.54 7.27 -12.88
N LEU A 364 -1.67 7.99 -12.85
CA LEU A 364 -1.84 9.39 -12.39
C LEU A 364 -1.05 10.46 -13.15
N THR A 365 0.11 10.12 -13.68
CA THR A 365 1.02 11.05 -14.35
C THR A 365 0.46 11.48 -15.70
N SER A 366 0.26 12.80 -15.84
CA SER A 366 -0.06 13.43 -17.13
C SER A 366 1.07 13.24 -18.14
N SER A 367 0.71 13.37 -19.41
CA SER A 367 1.62 13.47 -20.54
C SER A 367 2.53 14.68 -20.40
N THR A 368 3.72 14.60 -21.00
CA THR A 368 4.71 15.69 -20.98
C THR A 368 4.12 17.00 -21.49
N PHE A 369 3.26 16.96 -22.51
CA PHE A 369 2.63 18.16 -23.05
C PHE A 369 1.73 18.85 -22.03
N VAL A 370 0.80 18.09 -21.41
CA VAL A 370 -0.10 18.62 -20.39
C VAL A 370 0.68 19.14 -19.18
N SER A 371 1.67 18.39 -18.69
CA SER A 371 2.48 18.83 -17.55
C SER A 371 3.24 20.13 -17.78
N LEU A 372 3.69 20.41 -19.01
CA LEU A 372 4.43 21.63 -19.36
C LEU A 372 3.53 22.85 -19.64
N HIS A 373 2.24 22.63 -19.88
CA HIS A 373 1.35 23.67 -20.40
C HIS A 373 0.06 23.86 -19.59
N LYS A 374 -0.12 23.13 -18.49
CA LYS A 374 -1.24 23.28 -17.54
C LYS A 374 -1.45 24.72 -17.05
N ASP A 375 -0.38 25.49 -16.85
CA ASP A 375 -0.46 26.86 -16.32
C ASP A 375 -0.84 27.91 -17.39
N LYS A 376 -1.15 27.46 -18.62
CA LYS A 376 -1.49 28.34 -19.75
C LYS A 376 -2.99 28.56 -19.95
N THR A 377 -3.83 27.85 -19.19
CA THR A 377 -5.29 27.92 -19.28
C THR A 377 -5.89 28.29 -17.92
N GLU A 378 -7.14 28.73 -17.94
CA GLU A 378 -7.88 29.12 -16.72
C GLU A 378 -8.45 27.90 -15.98
N GLY A 379 -8.89 26.87 -16.72
CA GLY A 379 -9.34 25.61 -16.14
C GLY A 379 -8.19 24.65 -15.81
N ILE A 380 -8.53 23.40 -15.53
CA ILE A 380 -7.57 22.41 -15.03
C ILE A 380 -7.33 21.32 -16.07
N LEU A 381 -6.10 21.29 -16.61
CA LEU A 381 -5.71 20.31 -17.63
C LEU A 381 -5.27 18.97 -17.04
N PHE A 382 -5.81 17.89 -17.59
CA PHE A 382 -5.35 16.54 -17.28
C PHE A 382 -5.62 15.54 -18.41
N ASP A 383 -4.84 14.46 -18.41
CA ASP A 383 -5.09 13.30 -19.26
C ASP A 383 -6.05 12.33 -18.53
N VAL A 384 -7.12 11.89 -19.21
CA VAL A 384 -8.17 11.06 -18.60
C VAL A 384 -7.70 9.62 -18.35
N GLU A 385 -6.94 9.04 -19.28
CA GLU A 385 -6.52 7.62 -19.20
C GLU A 385 -5.65 7.30 -17.98
N PRO A 386 -4.62 8.10 -17.60
CA PRO A 386 -3.81 7.83 -16.41
C PRO A 386 -4.60 7.85 -15.10
N ILE A 387 -5.64 8.70 -15.03
CA ILE A 387 -6.53 8.82 -13.86
C ILE A 387 -7.46 7.61 -13.79
N TYR A 388 -8.08 7.24 -14.91
CA TYR A 388 -8.92 6.04 -15.01
C TYR A 388 -8.16 4.76 -14.66
N ALA A 389 -6.93 4.62 -15.16
CA ALA A 389 -6.07 3.49 -14.82
C ALA A 389 -5.79 3.44 -13.32
N ALA A 390 -5.45 4.59 -12.71
CA ALA A 390 -5.18 4.67 -11.29
C ALA A 390 -6.39 4.31 -10.42
N ALA A 391 -7.57 4.86 -10.72
CA ALA A 391 -8.81 4.56 -10.01
C ALA A 391 -9.21 3.08 -10.14
N THR A 392 -9.07 2.50 -11.33
CA THR A 392 -9.42 1.09 -11.60
C THR A 392 -8.50 0.12 -10.86
N PHE A 393 -7.19 0.39 -10.79
CA PHE A 393 -6.28 -0.38 -9.93
C PHE A 393 -6.52 -0.15 -8.44
N GLY A 394 -6.88 1.08 -8.05
CA GLY A 394 -7.23 1.43 -6.68
C GLY A 394 -8.43 0.63 -6.18
N LEU A 395 -9.45 0.48 -7.02
CA LEU A 395 -10.67 -0.25 -6.69
C LEU A 395 -10.39 -1.74 -6.49
N LEU A 396 -9.61 -2.37 -7.39
CA LEU A 396 -9.22 -3.76 -7.25
C LEU A 396 -8.40 -3.99 -5.98
N ALA A 397 -7.46 -3.09 -5.67
CA ALA A 397 -6.65 -3.17 -4.47
C ALA A 397 -7.50 -3.03 -3.19
N LEU A 398 -8.43 -2.07 -3.18
CA LEU A 398 -9.35 -1.84 -2.07
C LEU A 398 -10.22 -3.06 -1.79
N ASP A 399 -10.89 -3.59 -2.82
CA ASP A 399 -11.80 -4.73 -2.69
C ASP A 399 -11.06 -5.98 -2.20
N ILE A 400 -9.92 -6.33 -2.80
CA ILE A 400 -9.15 -7.50 -2.38
C ILE A 400 -8.60 -7.32 -0.96
N CYS A 401 -8.01 -6.17 -0.63
CA CYS A 401 -7.44 -5.96 0.71
C CYS A 401 -8.49 -6.00 1.81
N THR A 402 -9.70 -5.49 1.56
CA THR A 402 -10.80 -5.47 2.54
C THR A 402 -11.53 -6.80 2.67
N THR A 403 -11.56 -7.63 1.63
CA THR A 403 -12.29 -8.92 1.64
C THR A 403 -11.42 -10.12 2.00
N THR A 404 -10.10 -10.04 1.78
CA THR A 404 -9.19 -11.18 1.97
C THR A 404 -8.03 -10.89 2.92
N GLY A 405 -7.81 -9.63 3.32
CA GLY A 405 -6.65 -9.24 4.12
C GLY A 405 -5.31 -9.45 3.42
N THR A 406 -5.27 -9.56 2.10
CA THR A 406 -4.06 -9.86 1.31
C THR A 406 -2.97 -8.80 1.47
N ARG A 407 -1.70 -9.23 1.57
CA ARG A 407 -0.53 -8.31 1.58
C ARG A 407 -0.25 -7.77 0.18
N ILE A 408 0.38 -6.59 0.12
CA ILE A 408 0.75 -5.96 -1.16
C ILE A 408 1.56 -6.87 -2.11
N ASN A 409 2.49 -7.66 -1.58
CA ASN A 409 3.28 -8.59 -2.39
C ASN A 409 2.47 -9.79 -2.89
N GLU A 410 1.39 -10.17 -2.22
CA GLU A 410 0.47 -11.23 -2.64
C GLU A 410 -0.47 -10.68 -3.71
N LEU A 411 -0.98 -9.45 -3.52
CA LEU A 411 -1.81 -8.71 -4.48
C LEU A 411 -1.13 -8.53 -5.85
N LEU A 412 0.16 -8.19 -5.88
CA LEU A 412 0.92 -7.97 -7.13
C LEU A 412 1.14 -9.27 -7.94
N GLN A 413 0.88 -10.45 -7.38
CA GLN A 413 1.07 -11.73 -8.05
C GLN A 413 -0.13 -12.14 -8.93
N ILE A 414 -1.29 -11.50 -8.75
CA ILE A 414 -2.52 -11.86 -9.42
C ILE A 414 -2.34 -11.69 -10.92
N SER A 415 -2.52 -12.78 -11.66
CA SER A 415 -2.28 -12.86 -13.10
C SER A 415 -3.42 -13.56 -13.82
N ASN A 416 -3.61 -13.20 -15.08
CA ASN A 416 -4.63 -13.78 -15.95
C ASN A 416 -4.17 -15.15 -16.49
N THR A 417 -3.95 -16.10 -15.58
CA THR A 417 -3.63 -17.49 -15.89
C THR A 417 -4.56 -18.44 -15.14
N LYS A 418 -4.78 -19.63 -15.70
CA LYS A 418 -5.66 -20.65 -15.09
C LYS A 418 -5.11 -21.17 -13.76
N GLU A 419 -3.80 -21.10 -13.56
CA GLU A 419 -3.17 -21.50 -12.31
C GLU A 419 -3.43 -20.47 -11.20
N CYS A 420 -3.52 -19.19 -11.57
CA CYS A 420 -3.71 -18.10 -10.63
C CYS A 420 -5.18 -17.88 -10.29
N ILE A 421 -6.07 -17.68 -11.27
CA ILE A 421 -7.51 -17.54 -11.03
C ILE A 421 -8.20 -18.88 -11.26
N ARG A 422 -8.81 -19.43 -10.20
CA ARG A 422 -9.55 -20.70 -10.29
C ARG A 422 -11.02 -20.49 -9.97
N THR A 423 -11.84 -21.06 -10.84
CA THR A 423 -13.29 -21.17 -10.64
C THR A 423 -13.63 -22.64 -10.45
N VAL A 424 -14.25 -22.98 -9.32
CA VAL A 424 -14.69 -24.35 -9.03
C VAL A 424 -16.20 -24.32 -8.84
N LYS A 425 -16.92 -25.26 -9.46
CA LYS A 425 -18.36 -25.41 -9.25
C LYS A 425 -18.57 -26.38 -8.08
N VAL A 426 -19.21 -25.91 -7.02
CA VAL A 426 -19.58 -26.75 -5.87
C VAL A 426 -21.02 -26.42 -5.50
N ASP A 427 -21.85 -27.44 -5.29
CA ASP A 427 -23.28 -27.31 -4.95
C ASP A 427 -24.07 -26.41 -5.91
N LYS A 428 -23.85 -26.59 -7.22
CA LYS A 428 -24.46 -25.80 -8.32
C LYS A 428 -24.08 -24.31 -8.36
N LYS A 429 -23.23 -23.80 -7.46
CA LYS A 429 -22.72 -22.42 -7.45
C LYS A 429 -21.26 -22.34 -7.90
N LEU A 430 -20.88 -21.25 -8.56
CA LEU A 430 -19.49 -20.97 -8.94
C LEU A 430 -18.75 -20.36 -7.74
N ARG A 431 -17.58 -20.92 -7.42
CA ARG A 431 -16.68 -20.46 -6.36
C ARG A 431 -15.41 -19.93 -6.99
N PHE A 432 -14.91 -18.79 -6.49
CA PHE A 432 -13.77 -18.10 -7.07
C PHE A 432 -12.63 -17.97 -6.06
N SER A 433 -11.40 -18.14 -6.54
CA SER A 433 -10.19 -17.96 -5.75
C SER A 433 -9.06 -17.46 -6.64
N PHE A 434 -8.13 -16.72 -6.04
CA PHE A 434 -6.82 -16.51 -6.64
C PHE A 434 -5.74 -17.21 -5.81
N TYR A 435 -4.64 -17.60 -6.47
CA TYR A 435 -3.50 -18.25 -5.84
C TYR A 435 -2.29 -17.32 -5.86
N ALA A 436 -1.66 -17.15 -4.69
CA ALA A 436 -0.44 -16.39 -4.51
C ALA A 436 0.48 -17.08 -3.50
N ILE A 437 1.77 -16.76 -3.52
CA ILE A 437 2.78 -17.26 -2.58
C ILE A 437 2.86 -16.28 -1.40
N PRO A 438 2.38 -16.65 -0.19
CA PRO A 438 2.39 -15.77 0.97
C PRO A 438 3.80 -15.45 1.45
N LYS A 439 3.94 -14.33 2.16
CA LYS A 439 5.25 -13.91 2.71
C LYS A 439 5.83 -15.01 3.63
N GLY A 440 7.05 -15.46 3.31
CA GLY A 440 7.78 -16.43 4.12
C GLY A 440 7.43 -17.90 3.82
N ARG A 441 6.61 -18.14 2.80
CA ARG A 441 6.32 -19.47 2.22
C ARG A 441 6.80 -19.52 0.78
N ASP A 442 6.98 -20.73 0.24
CA ASP A 442 7.43 -20.94 -1.14
C ASP A 442 6.37 -21.65 -2.01
N GLU A 443 5.23 -22.02 -1.41
CA GLU A 443 4.12 -22.68 -2.09
C GLU A 443 2.94 -21.73 -2.34
N LEU A 444 2.09 -22.11 -3.31
CA LEU A 444 0.88 -21.37 -3.67
C LEU A 444 -0.24 -21.66 -2.69
N GLU A 445 -0.91 -20.62 -2.22
CA GLU A 445 -2.05 -20.72 -1.32
C GLU A 445 -3.25 -19.97 -1.89
N ALA A 446 -4.44 -20.48 -1.57
CA ALA A 446 -5.69 -19.94 -2.07
C ALA A 446 -6.13 -18.73 -1.25
N PHE A 447 -6.66 -17.74 -1.96
CA PHE A 447 -7.38 -16.59 -1.41
C PHE A 447 -8.75 -16.59 -2.05
N TYR A 448 -9.79 -16.81 -1.26
CA TYR A 448 -11.16 -16.85 -1.75
C TYR A 448 -11.69 -15.45 -2.01
N ILE A 449 -12.35 -15.28 -3.14
CA ILE A 449 -12.84 -13.99 -3.59
C ILE A 449 -14.28 -14.10 -4.06
N SER A 450 -14.93 -12.95 -4.14
CA SER A 450 -16.33 -12.84 -4.47
C SER A 450 -16.58 -12.73 -5.96
N GLU A 451 -17.84 -12.89 -6.36
CA GLU A 451 -18.26 -12.56 -7.72
C GLU A 451 -18.03 -11.07 -8.05
N GLN A 452 -18.20 -10.18 -7.07
CA GLN A 452 -17.91 -8.75 -7.24
C GLN A 452 -16.42 -8.51 -7.49
N THR A 453 -15.54 -9.17 -6.74
CA THR A 453 -14.09 -9.11 -6.95
C THR A 453 -13.72 -9.59 -8.36
N ILE A 454 -14.36 -10.67 -8.83
CA ILE A 454 -14.17 -11.17 -10.20
C ILE A 454 -14.63 -10.15 -11.24
N LYS A 455 -15.77 -9.48 -11.03
CA LYS A 455 -16.23 -8.39 -11.92
C LYS A 455 -15.22 -7.25 -11.98
N ILE A 456 -14.63 -6.86 -10.85
CA ILE A 456 -13.58 -5.84 -10.81
C ILE A 456 -12.31 -6.32 -11.52
N ILE A 457 -11.89 -7.57 -11.34
CA ILE A 457 -10.77 -8.19 -12.07
C ILE A 457 -11.05 -8.18 -13.58
N GLN A 458 -12.28 -8.47 -14.00
CA GLN A 458 -12.69 -8.42 -15.40
C GLN A 458 -12.65 -6.99 -15.95
N SER A 459 -13.07 -5.97 -15.18
CA SER A 459 -12.94 -4.56 -15.55
C SER A 459 -11.49 -4.15 -15.75
N VAL A 460 -10.58 -4.57 -14.86
CA VAL A 460 -9.13 -4.36 -15.04
C VAL A 460 -8.65 -5.08 -16.30
N GLY A 461 -9.08 -6.32 -16.53
CA GLY A 461 -8.72 -7.07 -17.73
C GLY A 461 -9.20 -6.42 -19.03
N LEU A 462 -10.41 -5.84 -19.03
CA LEU A 462 -10.95 -5.07 -20.15
C LEU A 462 -10.14 -3.79 -20.38
N MET A 463 -9.88 -3.01 -19.33
CA MET A 463 -9.03 -1.81 -19.39
C MET A 463 -7.67 -2.13 -20.01
N LEU A 464 -7.02 -3.21 -19.59
CA LEU A 464 -5.71 -3.61 -20.12
C LEU A 464 -5.77 -4.00 -21.58
N ARG A 465 -6.75 -4.82 -21.98
CA ARG A 465 -6.91 -5.23 -23.38
C ARG A 465 -7.16 -4.04 -24.30
N ASN A 466 -8.01 -3.11 -23.86
CA ASN A 466 -8.26 -1.86 -24.57
C ASN A 466 -6.99 -1.00 -24.67
N HIS A 467 -6.24 -0.86 -23.58
CA HIS A 467 -4.98 -0.11 -23.56
C HIS A 467 -3.93 -0.68 -24.52
N TYR A 468 -3.82 -2.01 -24.59
CA TYR A 468 -2.84 -2.67 -25.46
C TYR A 468 -3.34 -2.88 -26.90
N GLY A 469 -4.63 -2.72 -27.16
CA GLY A 469 -5.24 -3.05 -28.44
C GLY A 469 -5.17 -4.56 -28.76
N THR A 470 -5.18 -5.42 -27.73
CA THR A 470 -5.01 -6.86 -27.88
C THR A 470 -6.05 -7.67 -27.11
N ASP A 471 -6.48 -8.81 -27.66
CA ASP A 471 -7.44 -9.72 -26.99
C ASP A 471 -6.88 -10.37 -25.72
N LYS A 472 -5.55 -10.43 -25.61
CA LYS A 472 -4.84 -11.00 -24.47
C LYS A 472 -4.02 -9.94 -23.76
N ILE A 473 -3.94 -10.07 -22.45
CA ILE A 473 -3.07 -9.26 -21.61
C ILE A 473 -1.61 -9.70 -21.87
N PRO A 474 -0.68 -8.79 -22.24
CA PRO A 474 0.72 -9.12 -22.46
C PRO A 474 1.40 -9.70 -21.21
N SER A 475 2.39 -10.57 -21.41
CA SER A 475 3.19 -11.11 -20.31
C SER A 475 4.39 -10.23 -20.00
N VAL A 476 4.55 -9.83 -18.74
CA VAL A 476 5.62 -8.93 -18.27
C VAL A 476 6.41 -9.55 -17.12
N LYS A 477 7.66 -9.10 -16.94
CA LYS A 477 8.51 -9.55 -15.82
C LYS A 477 7.95 -9.01 -14.49
N TYR A 478 7.93 -9.87 -13.47
CA TYR A 478 7.58 -9.45 -12.11
C TYR A 478 8.62 -8.48 -11.54
N ARG A 479 8.16 -7.44 -10.85
CA ARG A 479 9.02 -6.35 -10.34
C ARG A 479 8.98 -6.20 -8.81
N GLY A 480 8.22 -7.01 -8.10
CA GLY A 480 8.18 -6.98 -6.64
C GLY A 480 9.43 -7.57 -5.97
N VAL A 481 9.50 -7.43 -4.64
CA VAL A 481 10.67 -7.82 -3.81
C VAL A 481 11.05 -9.29 -4.00
N ARG A 482 10.07 -10.17 -4.25
CA ARG A 482 10.25 -11.62 -4.44
C ARG A 482 10.37 -12.06 -5.90
N LYS A 483 10.88 -11.20 -6.79
CA LYS A 483 11.04 -11.52 -8.24
C LYS A 483 11.78 -12.81 -8.56
N HIS A 484 12.65 -13.29 -7.67
CA HIS A 484 13.37 -14.56 -7.84
C HIS A 484 12.43 -15.77 -7.91
N LEU A 485 11.24 -15.71 -7.31
CA LEU A 485 10.21 -16.76 -7.39
C LEU A 485 9.42 -16.74 -8.70
N PHE A 486 9.53 -15.65 -9.47
CA PHE A 486 8.76 -15.43 -10.69
C PHE A 486 9.69 -15.13 -11.88
N PRO A 487 10.56 -16.08 -12.27
CA PRO A 487 11.55 -15.86 -13.33
C PRO A 487 10.90 -15.71 -14.72
N LYS A 488 9.76 -16.38 -14.93
CA LYS A 488 9.02 -16.33 -16.19
C LYS A 488 8.04 -15.14 -16.20
N PRO A 489 8.00 -14.34 -17.28
CA PRO A 489 6.97 -13.33 -17.46
C PRO A 489 5.55 -13.93 -17.40
N LYS A 490 4.60 -13.18 -16.85
CA LYS A 490 3.19 -13.58 -16.75
C LYS A 490 2.26 -12.40 -17.08
N PRO A 491 1.01 -12.67 -17.49
CA PRO A 491 0.01 -11.62 -17.74
C PRO A 491 -0.58 -11.10 -16.43
N TYR A 492 0.21 -10.35 -15.65
CA TYR A 492 -0.25 -9.77 -14.38
C TYR A 492 -1.42 -8.80 -14.59
N PHE A 493 -2.38 -8.75 -13.66
CA PHE A 493 -3.43 -7.73 -13.69
C PHE A 493 -2.87 -6.36 -13.27
N PHE A 494 -1.97 -6.32 -12.29
CA PHE A 494 -1.27 -5.10 -11.91
C PHE A 494 -0.09 -4.83 -12.86
N GLN A 495 -0.41 -4.40 -14.08
CA GLN A 495 0.57 -3.94 -15.08
C GLN A 495 0.03 -2.78 -15.92
N TYR A 496 0.91 -1.99 -16.51
CA TYR A 496 0.53 -0.98 -17.50
C TYR A 496 1.73 -0.66 -18.39
N HIS A 497 1.54 -0.15 -19.61
CA HIS A 497 2.65 0.15 -20.54
C HIS A 497 3.75 -0.93 -20.60
N ASN A 498 3.37 -2.20 -20.68
CA ASN A 498 4.26 -3.37 -20.75
C ASN A 498 5.22 -3.53 -19.56
N LYS A 499 4.84 -3.03 -18.38
CA LYS A 499 5.59 -3.19 -17.13
C LYS A 499 4.65 -3.57 -15.99
N ALA A 500 5.09 -4.50 -15.14
CA ALA A 500 4.40 -4.76 -13.87
C ALA A 500 4.45 -3.53 -12.96
N LEU A 501 3.36 -3.28 -12.25
CA LEU A 501 3.29 -2.28 -11.19
C LEU A 501 4.16 -2.73 -10.01
N GLY A 502 4.72 -1.74 -9.30
CA GLY A 502 5.33 -1.94 -7.99
C GLY A 502 4.37 -1.49 -6.88
N GLU A 503 4.83 -1.59 -5.63
CA GLU A 503 4.08 -1.16 -4.46
C GLU A 503 3.64 0.32 -4.52
N PHE A 504 4.51 1.21 -5.01
CA PHE A 504 4.19 2.63 -5.20
C PHE A 504 3.02 2.86 -6.16
N GLY A 505 2.91 2.05 -7.22
CA GLY A 505 1.80 2.14 -8.17
C GLY A 505 0.46 1.85 -7.49
N VAL A 506 0.40 0.78 -6.70
CA VAL A 506 -0.80 0.40 -5.95
C VAL A 506 -1.11 1.40 -4.84
N TRP A 507 -0.10 1.86 -4.09
CA TRP A 507 -0.30 2.82 -3.01
C TRP A 507 -0.82 4.15 -3.54
N SER A 508 -0.25 4.68 -4.62
CA SER A 508 -0.74 5.93 -5.22
C SER A 508 -2.12 5.75 -5.82
N SER A 509 -2.43 4.61 -6.44
CA SER A 509 -3.79 4.29 -6.92
C SER A 509 -4.83 4.25 -5.80
N LEU A 510 -4.53 3.58 -4.68
CA LEU A 510 -5.42 3.48 -3.54
C LEU A 510 -5.61 4.84 -2.84
N ARG A 511 -4.52 5.58 -2.62
CA ARG A 511 -4.55 6.92 -2.02
C ARG A 511 -5.28 7.92 -2.89
N PHE A 512 -5.06 7.84 -4.21
CA PHE A 512 -5.84 8.62 -5.17
C PHE A 512 -7.31 8.28 -4.95
N LEU A 513 -7.74 7.04 -5.19
CA LEU A 513 -9.15 6.66 -5.10
C LEU A 513 -9.85 7.10 -3.80
N LEU A 514 -9.14 7.16 -2.67
CA LEU A 514 -9.68 7.52 -1.35
C LEU A 514 -9.27 8.91 -0.85
N HIS A 515 -8.65 9.77 -1.65
CA HIS A 515 -8.23 11.10 -1.19
C HIS A 515 -9.43 12.03 -0.95
N GLY A 516 -9.34 12.91 0.05
CA GLY A 516 -10.49 13.69 0.52
C GLY A 516 -11.34 12.96 1.57
N GLN A 517 -11.10 11.67 1.81
CA GLN A 517 -11.76 10.96 2.92
C GLN A 517 -11.07 11.33 4.24
N HIS A 518 -11.80 12.01 5.11
CA HIS A 518 -11.31 12.45 6.40
C HIS A 518 -11.62 11.41 7.49
N MET A 519 -10.59 10.76 8.01
CA MET A 519 -10.67 9.84 9.14
C MET A 519 -9.63 10.26 10.16
N GLU A 520 -9.98 10.26 11.44
CA GLU A 520 -9.09 10.67 12.51
C GLU A 520 -9.05 9.63 13.62
N THR A 521 -7.88 9.53 14.24
CA THR A 521 -7.75 8.83 15.53
C THR A 521 -8.50 9.59 16.63
N GLN A 522 -8.73 8.95 17.79
CA GLN A 522 -9.29 9.63 18.97
C GLN A 522 -8.47 10.86 19.42
N GLU A 523 -7.18 10.92 19.06
CA GLU A 523 -6.29 12.04 19.36
C GLU A 523 -6.38 13.17 18.31
N GLY A 524 -7.31 13.10 17.35
CA GLY A 524 -7.47 14.08 16.26
C GLY A 524 -6.38 14.00 15.19
N LYS A 525 -5.62 12.90 15.12
CA LYS A 525 -4.60 12.73 14.07
C LYS A 525 -5.23 12.15 12.79
N PRO A 526 -4.96 12.74 11.61
CA PRO A 526 -5.49 12.24 10.35
C PRO A 526 -4.94 10.86 9.99
N VAL A 527 -5.79 10.00 9.42
CA VAL A 527 -5.50 8.61 9.09
C VAL A 527 -5.65 8.37 7.60
N VAL A 528 -4.53 8.04 6.95
CA VAL A 528 -4.50 7.65 5.54
C VAL A 528 -4.71 6.14 5.40
N VAL A 529 -5.69 5.75 4.59
CA VAL A 529 -5.93 4.34 4.24
C VAL A 529 -4.74 3.77 3.45
N LYS A 530 -4.18 2.66 3.94
CA LYS A 530 -3.03 1.96 3.36
C LYS A 530 -3.35 0.47 3.25
N THR A 531 -2.74 -0.23 2.31
CA THR A 531 -2.95 -1.69 2.13
C THR A 531 -2.65 -2.49 3.41
N HIS A 532 -1.64 -2.07 4.17
CA HIS A 532 -1.34 -2.71 5.45
C HIS A 532 -2.45 -2.46 6.49
N LEU A 533 -2.96 -1.23 6.55
CA LEU A 533 -4.02 -0.83 7.48
C LEU A 533 -5.34 -1.57 7.18
N LEU A 534 -5.71 -1.70 5.90
CA LEU A 534 -6.87 -2.49 5.48
C LEU A 534 -6.78 -3.96 5.91
N ARG A 535 -5.57 -4.55 5.86
CA ARG A 535 -5.34 -5.91 6.37
C ARG A 535 -5.54 -6.01 7.89
N HIS A 536 -5.10 -5.01 8.66
CA HIS A 536 -5.36 -4.95 10.10
C HIS A 536 -6.84 -4.79 10.37
N ALA A 537 -7.51 -3.87 9.69
CA ALA A 537 -8.93 -3.66 9.85
C ALA A 537 -9.75 -4.92 9.53
N PHE A 538 -9.38 -5.67 8.48
CA PHE A 538 -9.95 -6.99 8.21
C PHE A 538 -9.76 -7.95 9.40
N ALA A 539 -8.55 -8.05 9.95
CA ALA A 539 -8.23 -8.95 11.06
C ALA A 539 -8.96 -8.57 12.37
N THR A 540 -8.94 -7.28 12.72
CA THR A 540 -9.60 -6.73 13.91
C THR A 540 -11.10 -6.96 13.81
N GLU A 541 -11.72 -6.64 12.68
CA GLU A 541 -13.16 -6.82 12.48
C GLU A 541 -13.56 -8.30 12.53
N ALA A 542 -12.78 -9.18 11.89
CA ALA A 542 -12.96 -10.63 11.92
C ALA A 542 -12.94 -11.20 13.34
N VAL A 543 -12.01 -10.78 14.19
CA VAL A 543 -11.94 -11.32 15.57
C VAL A 543 -12.87 -10.59 16.52
N GLN A 544 -12.94 -9.26 16.46
CA GLN A 544 -13.59 -8.47 17.52
C GLN A 544 -15.10 -8.35 17.33
N ARG A 545 -15.55 -8.08 16.10
CA ARG A 545 -16.98 -7.95 15.81
C ARG A 545 -17.59 -9.29 15.42
N GLN A 546 -16.86 -10.08 14.63
CA GLN A 546 -17.35 -11.38 14.17
C GLN A 546 -16.91 -12.54 15.04
N LYS A 547 -16.23 -12.31 16.17
CA LYS A 547 -15.84 -13.34 17.15
C LYS A 547 -15.20 -14.59 16.51
N LEU A 548 -14.48 -14.43 15.39
CA LEU A 548 -13.73 -15.52 14.78
C LEU A 548 -12.50 -15.83 15.66
N PRO A 549 -12.22 -17.11 15.99
CA PRO A 549 -11.02 -17.56 16.65
C PRO A 549 -9.77 -17.12 15.90
N ILE A 550 -8.79 -16.76 16.71
CA ILE A 550 -7.53 -16.16 16.26
C ILE A 550 -6.75 -17.13 15.37
N ASP A 551 -6.80 -18.43 15.64
CA ASP A 551 -6.17 -19.48 14.85
C ASP A 551 -6.78 -19.60 13.44
N ILE A 552 -8.09 -19.41 13.30
CA ILE A 552 -8.77 -19.41 12.01
C ILE A 552 -8.42 -18.16 11.21
N VAL A 553 -8.43 -16.98 11.84
CA VAL A 553 -8.00 -15.74 11.19
C VAL A 553 -6.51 -15.80 10.82
N ALA A 554 -5.68 -16.47 11.61
CA ALA A 554 -4.27 -16.71 11.30
C ALA A 554 -4.10 -17.53 10.02
N LYS A 555 -4.94 -18.55 9.82
CA LYS A 555 -4.97 -19.36 8.59
C LYS A 555 -5.45 -18.56 7.39
N ILE A 556 -6.55 -17.80 7.48
CA ILE A 556 -7.05 -16.92 6.39
C ILE A 556 -5.96 -15.93 5.94
N LEU A 557 -5.23 -15.38 6.92
CA LEU A 557 -4.18 -14.40 6.69
C LEU A 557 -2.83 -15.03 6.31
N HIS A 558 -2.76 -16.37 6.21
CA HIS A 558 -1.56 -17.15 5.91
C HIS A 558 -0.37 -16.77 6.81
N GLN A 559 -0.63 -16.66 8.12
CA GLN A 559 0.39 -16.36 9.13
C GLN A 559 1.18 -17.60 9.52
N ARG A 560 2.45 -17.42 9.88
CA ARG A 560 3.34 -18.51 10.33
C ARG A 560 3.28 -18.71 11.84
N ASP A 561 3.00 -17.64 12.57
CA ASP A 561 2.96 -17.61 14.04
C ASP A 561 1.61 -17.04 14.47
N VAL A 562 0.87 -17.83 15.25
CA VAL A 562 -0.49 -17.49 15.74
C VAL A 562 -0.43 -16.31 16.70
N GLY A 563 0.66 -16.13 17.44
CA GLY A 563 0.84 -14.99 18.36
C GLY A 563 0.84 -13.63 17.65
N VAL A 564 1.23 -13.61 16.36
CA VAL A 564 1.18 -12.40 15.53
C VAL A 564 -0.27 -12.04 15.19
N THR A 565 -1.14 -13.02 14.95
CA THR A 565 -2.57 -12.79 14.79
C THR A 565 -3.21 -12.31 16.08
N GLY A 566 -2.81 -12.88 17.23
CA GLY A 566 -3.23 -12.40 18.55
C GLY A 566 -3.07 -10.88 18.67
N TYR A 567 -1.86 -10.39 18.39
CA TYR A 567 -1.56 -8.95 18.35
C TYR A 567 -2.41 -8.14 17.34
N TYR A 568 -2.63 -8.64 16.12
CA TYR A 568 -3.45 -7.94 15.11
C TYR A 568 -4.94 -7.88 15.47
N SER A 569 -5.38 -8.85 16.26
CA SER A 569 -6.76 -9.01 16.67
C SER A 569 -7.06 -8.46 18.05
N GLU A 570 -6.06 -7.95 18.78
CA GLU A 570 -6.27 -7.37 20.11
C GLU A 570 -7.31 -6.24 20.04
N PRO A 571 -8.26 -6.17 21.01
CA PRO A 571 -9.28 -5.14 21.03
C PRO A 571 -8.66 -3.75 20.95
N THR A 572 -9.24 -2.87 20.14
CA THR A 572 -8.83 -1.46 20.07
C THR A 572 -9.23 -0.73 21.36
N PRO A 573 -8.62 0.41 21.71
CA PRO A 573 -9.01 1.18 22.89
C PRO A 573 -10.50 1.53 22.93
N SER A 574 -11.12 1.89 21.79
CA SER A 574 -12.56 2.11 21.70
C SER A 574 -13.36 0.84 22.00
N GLN A 575 -12.91 -0.32 21.51
CA GLN A 575 -13.56 -1.61 21.77
C GLN A 575 -13.40 -2.04 23.22
N VAL A 576 -12.26 -1.77 23.86
CA VAL A 576 -12.07 -1.98 25.30
C VAL A 576 -12.98 -1.04 26.08
N ALA A 577 -13.03 0.25 25.75
CA ALA A 577 -13.90 1.23 26.40
C ALA A 577 -15.38 0.88 26.23
N GLN A 578 -15.80 0.44 25.04
CA GLN A 578 -17.15 -0.07 24.80
C GLN A 578 -17.42 -1.34 25.59
N SER A 579 -16.48 -2.30 25.61
CA SER A 579 -16.62 -3.54 26.38
C SER A 579 -16.66 -3.26 27.87
N VAL A 580 -15.93 -2.26 28.37
CA VAL A 580 -15.92 -1.79 29.76
C VAL A 580 -17.20 -1.03 30.09
N SER A 581 -17.73 -0.22 29.16
CA SER A 581 -19.05 0.42 29.30
C SER A 581 -20.17 -0.63 29.31
N ASP A 582 -20.11 -1.61 28.42
CA ASP A 582 -21.01 -2.76 28.38
C ASP A 582 -20.83 -3.63 29.64
N LEU A 583 -19.60 -3.74 30.16
CA LEU A 583 -19.29 -4.38 31.44
C LEU A 583 -19.93 -3.59 32.57
N HIS A 584 -19.80 -2.27 32.64
CA HIS A 584 -20.43 -1.44 33.68
C HIS A 584 -21.96 -1.53 33.65
N ASP A 585 -22.56 -1.73 32.48
CA ASP A 585 -24.00 -2.02 32.30
C ASP A 585 -24.41 -3.47 32.67
N VAL A 586 -23.43 -4.37 32.87
CA VAL A 586 -23.59 -5.79 33.24
C VAL A 586 -23.10 -6.07 34.67
N THR A 587 -22.21 -5.23 35.23
CA THR A 587 -21.62 -5.36 36.57
C THR A 587 -22.58 -4.89 37.67
N SER A 588 -23.88 -5.10 37.46
CA SER A 588 -24.92 -5.13 38.49
C SER A 588 -25.52 -6.54 38.67
N ASP A 589 -25.07 -7.56 37.92
CA ASP A 589 -25.41 -8.97 38.19
C ASP A 589 -24.25 -9.88 37.73
N TYR A 590 -23.44 -10.23 38.72
CA TYR A 590 -22.45 -11.32 38.84
C TYR A 590 -21.45 -11.64 37.71
N ILE A 591 -20.20 -11.73 38.20
CA ILE A 591 -18.95 -12.19 37.63
C ILE A 591 -19.01 -13.69 37.28
N ASP A 592 -18.53 -14.07 36.09
CA ASP A 592 -17.43 -15.05 36.01
C ASP A 592 -16.54 -14.74 34.79
N ILE A 593 -15.23 -14.75 35.04
CA ILE A 593 -14.17 -14.22 34.19
C ILE A 593 -13.51 -15.36 33.38
N ASP A 594 -13.19 -15.01 32.13
CA ASP A 594 -12.29 -15.64 31.17
C ASP A 594 -11.46 -16.87 31.58
N GLY A 595 -11.60 -17.92 30.77
CA GLY A 595 -10.60 -18.96 30.56
C GLY A 595 -10.33 -19.16 29.07
N ALA A 596 -9.32 -18.48 28.54
CA ALA A 596 -8.79 -18.75 27.20
C ALA A 596 -8.05 -20.10 27.21
N VAL A 597 -8.75 -21.18 26.89
CA VAL A 597 -8.13 -22.50 26.66
C VAL A 597 -7.73 -22.60 25.19
N LEU A 598 -6.43 -22.58 24.92
CA LEU A 598 -5.86 -23.02 23.65
C LEU A 598 -6.15 -24.53 23.53
N ARG A 599 -6.91 -24.93 22.51
CA ARG A 599 -7.26 -26.34 22.26
C ARG A 599 -6.05 -27.14 21.78
N ASN A 600 -6.02 -28.44 22.06
CA ASN A 600 -5.01 -29.37 21.57
C ASN A 600 -5.19 -29.61 20.04
N PRO A 601 -4.10 -29.63 19.23
CA PRO A 601 -4.15 -29.88 17.78
C PRO A 601 -5.03 -31.05 17.32
N GLU A 602 -5.05 -32.18 18.03
CA GLU A 602 -5.81 -33.38 17.64
C GLU A 602 -7.32 -33.26 17.89
N GLU A 603 -7.73 -32.57 18.96
CA GLU A 603 -9.14 -32.27 19.23
C GLU A 603 -9.69 -31.27 18.21
N LEU A 604 -8.85 -30.31 17.80
CA LEU A 604 -9.17 -29.37 16.74
C LEU A 604 -9.36 -30.11 15.40
N GLU A 605 -8.48 -31.05 15.04
CA GLU A 605 -8.61 -31.83 13.80
C GLU A 605 -9.89 -32.67 13.74
N LYS A 606 -10.25 -33.30 14.86
CA LYS A 606 -11.44 -34.15 14.95
C LYS A 606 -12.75 -33.35 14.88
N GLU A 607 -12.82 -32.20 15.58
CA GLU A 607 -13.94 -31.25 15.40
C GLU A 607 -13.95 -30.67 13.96
N LEU A 608 -12.79 -30.32 13.40
CA LEU A 608 -12.67 -29.80 12.03
C LEU A 608 -13.17 -30.81 10.99
N GLU A 609 -12.97 -32.12 11.19
CA GLU A 609 -13.49 -33.17 10.32
C GLU A 609 -15.01 -33.36 10.43
N GLU A 610 -15.58 -33.34 11.63
CA GLU A 610 -17.03 -33.40 11.83
C GLU A 610 -17.76 -32.15 11.30
N TYR A 611 -17.14 -30.96 11.39
CA TYR A 611 -17.71 -29.71 10.86
C TYR A 611 -17.49 -29.52 9.35
N LYS A 612 -16.45 -30.11 8.74
CA LYS A 612 -16.23 -30.09 7.28
C LYS A 612 -17.40 -30.70 6.48
N GLU A 613 -18.12 -31.66 7.04
CA GLU A 613 -19.30 -32.26 6.40
C GLU A 613 -20.55 -31.36 6.41
N LYS A 614 -20.60 -30.32 7.26
CA LYS A 614 -21.78 -29.44 7.43
C LYS A 614 -21.51 -27.95 7.14
N VAL A 615 -20.25 -27.51 7.07
CA VAL A 615 -19.85 -26.10 7.03
C VAL A 615 -18.83 -25.86 5.93
N GLY A 616 -19.14 -24.99 4.96
CA GLY A 616 -18.25 -24.72 3.83
C GLY A 616 -18.24 -23.27 3.36
N VAL A 617 -17.15 -22.92 2.68
CA VAL A 617 -17.01 -21.68 1.89
C VAL A 617 -18.20 -21.56 0.94
N PHE A 618 -18.77 -20.37 0.83
CA PHE A 618 -19.86 -20.04 -0.08
C PHE A 618 -21.23 -20.66 0.28
N ASN A 619 -21.43 -21.01 1.54
CA ASN A 619 -22.75 -21.33 2.07
C ASN A 619 -23.70 -20.12 1.95
N ASN A 620 -24.95 -20.41 1.57
CA ASN A 620 -26.03 -19.43 1.56
C ASN A 620 -26.38 -19.08 3.00
N VAL A 621 -26.23 -17.82 3.37
CA VAL A 621 -26.50 -17.33 4.73
C VAL A 621 -27.39 -16.10 4.64
N ILE A 622 -28.10 -15.79 5.72
CA ILE A 622 -29.01 -14.64 5.79
C ILE A 622 -28.30 -13.39 5.27
N GLY A 623 -28.86 -12.76 4.24
CA GLY A 623 -28.39 -11.48 3.68
C GLY A 623 -27.14 -11.54 2.79
N GLY A 624 -26.53 -12.72 2.56
CA GLY A 624 -25.32 -12.78 1.74
C GLY A 624 -24.71 -14.17 1.53
N THR A 625 -23.45 -14.20 1.11
CA THR A 625 -22.68 -15.45 0.92
C THR A 625 -21.42 -15.42 1.77
N CYS A 626 -21.19 -16.49 2.55
CA CYS A 626 -19.98 -16.65 3.37
C CYS A 626 -18.76 -16.94 2.48
N VAL A 627 -17.60 -16.34 2.70
CA VAL A 627 -16.36 -16.60 1.94
C VAL A 627 -15.24 -17.28 2.77
N THR A 628 -15.56 -17.76 3.97
CA THR A 628 -14.60 -18.44 4.87
C THR A 628 -14.42 -19.92 4.52
N ASP A 629 -13.17 -20.40 4.42
CA ASP A 629 -12.77 -21.78 4.11
C ASP A 629 -12.39 -22.65 5.30
N HIS A 630 -12.81 -22.20 6.47
CA HIS A 630 -12.56 -22.86 7.74
C HIS A 630 -13.88 -23.00 8.49
N VAL A 631 -13.87 -23.82 9.53
CA VAL A 631 -15.05 -24.08 10.38
C VAL A 631 -15.64 -22.75 10.85
N CYS A 632 -16.94 -22.56 10.63
CA CYS A 632 -17.66 -21.35 11.04
C CYS A 632 -17.57 -21.24 12.55
N PRO A 633 -16.85 -20.24 13.06
CA PRO A 633 -16.41 -20.37 14.43
C PRO A 633 -17.22 -19.53 15.40
N ILE A 634 -18.23 -18.85 14.87
CA ILE A 634 -19.35 -18.24 15.59
C ILE A 634 -20.63 -19.06 15.51
N LYS A 635 -20.50 -20.38 15.27
CA LYS A 635 -21.63 -21.32 15.27
C LYS A 635 -22.82 -20.82 14.42
N MET A 636 -22.53 -20.31 13.21
CA MET A 636 -23.52 -19.82 12.23
C MET A 636 -24.22 -18.49 12.55
N ALA A 637 -23.68 -17.64 13.43
CA ALA A 637 -24.17 -16.26 13.62
C ALA A 637 -23.85 -15.36 12.40
N CYS A 638 -24.60 -15.51 11.31
CA CYS A 638 -24.25 -14.93 10.01
C CYS A 638 -24.55 -13.43 9.90
N LEU A 639 -25.45 -12.90 10.73
CA LEU A 639 -25.90 -11.51 10.68
C LEU A 639 -24.79 -10.55 11.12
N GLY A 640 -24.40 -9.63 10.24
CA GLY A 640 -23.29 -8.70 10.49
C GLY A 640 -21.89 -9.24 10.19
N CYS A 641 -21.73 -10.48 9.72
CA CYS A 641 -20.45 -11.08 9.32
C CYS A 641 -19.76 -10.37 8.14
N GLN A 642 -18.47 -10.01 8.27
CA GLN A 642 -17.69 -9.39 7.18
C GLN A 642 -16.99 -10.39 6.27
N ALA A 643 -16.80 -11.63 6.76
CA ALA A 643 -16.51 -12.76 5.90
C ALA A 643 -17.75 -13.16 5.08
N LYS A 644 -18.90 -12.52 5.32
CA LYS A 644 -20.05 -12.57 4.44
C LYS A 644 -20.05 -11.31 3.60
N ILE A 645 -20.29 -11.48 2.32
CA ILE A 645 -20.47 -10.37 1.39
C ILE A 645 -21.98 -10.15 1.24
N PRO A 646 -22.52 -9.01 1.70
CA PRO A 646 -23.94 -8.74 1.58
C PRO A 646 -24.37 -8.70 0.12
N GLN A 647 -25.56 -9.23 -0.14
CA GLN A 647 -26.10 -9.38 -1.49
C GLN A 647 -27.46 -8.67 -1.55
N PRO A 648 -27.63 -7.64 -2.41
CA PRO A 648 -28.92 -6.98 -2.60
C PRO A 648 -30.08 -7.94 -2.89
N GLU A 649 -29.79 -9.03 -3.59
CA GLU A 649 -30.76 -10.05 -3.95
C GLU A 649 -31.40 -10.73 -2.71
N LYS A 650 -30.77 -10.59 -1.54
CA LYS A 650 -31.20 -11.14 -0.24
C LYS A 650 -31.64 -10.09 0.78
N LYS A 651 -31.86 -8.85 0.33
CA LYS A 651 -32.33 -7.76 1.19
C LYS A 651 -33.59 -8.13 2.01
N HIS A 652 -34.51 -8.88 1.41
CA HIS A 652 -35.73 -9.35 2.05
C HIS A 652 -35.46 -10.17 3.32
N GLU A 653 -34.44 -11.05 3.30
CA GLU A 653 -34.05 -11.87 4.46
C GLU A 653 -33.59 -10.99 5.64
N VAL A 654 -32.89 -9.88 5.36
CA VAL A 654 -32.41 -8.93 6.39
C VAL A 654 -33.57 -8.11 6.96
N LEU A 655 -34.53 -7.71 6.13
CA LEU A 655 -35.75 -7.00 6.56
C LEU A 655 -36.62 -7.88 7.47
N GLU A 656 -36.78 -9.16 7.12
CA GLU A 656 -37.49 -10.13 7.97
C GLU A 656 -36.83 -10.29 9.35
N VAL A 657 -35.49 -10.32 9.41
CA VAL A 657 -34.76 -10.35 10.68
C VAL A 657 -34.98 -9.08 11.51
N ILE A 658 -35.12 -7.91 10.88
CA ILE A 658 -35.45 -6.66 11.58
C ILE A 658 -36.83 -6.75 12.21
N GLU A 659 -37.85 -7.22 11.49
CA GLU A 659 -39.19 -7.37 12.05
C GLU A 659 -39.23 -8.44 13.15
N LEU A 660 -38.62 -9.60 12.92
CA LEU A 660 -38.48 -10.65 13.93
C LEU A 660 -37.81 -10.13 15.20
N SER A 661 -36.77 -9.29 15.07
CA SER A 661 -36.08 -8.71 16.23
C SER A 661 -36.96 -7.79 17.07
N LYS A 662 -37.90 -7.06 16.46
CA LYS A 662 -38.86 -6.20 17.17
C LYS A 662 -39.87 -7.04 17.95
N ASP A 663 -40.35 -8.13 17.34
CA ASP A 663 -41.28 -9.05 17.98
C ASP A 663 -40.62 -9.78 19.16
N MET A 664 -39.37 -10.22 18.99
CA MET A 664 -38.57 -10.80 20.07
C MET A 664 -38.35 -9.80 21.20
N GLU A 665 -37.96 -8.56 20.90
CA GLU A 665 -37.80 -7.50 21.90
C GLU A 665 -39.08 -7.27 22.70
N LYS A 666 -40.24 -7.16 22.03
CA LYS A 666 -41.55 -6.97 22.66
C LYS A 666 -41.89 -8.15 23.59
N ARG A 667 -41.69 -9.38 23.12
CA ARG A 667 -42.01 -10.60 23.87
C ARG A 667 -41.11 -10.77 25.09
N TYR A 668 -39.80 -10.56 24.94
CA TYR A 668 -38.85 -10.69 26.06
C TYR A 668 -38.99 -9.56 27.08
N SER A 669 -39.36 -8.36 26.63
CA SER A 669 -39.70 -7.26 27.55
C SER A 669 -40.92 -7.61 28.41
N ALA A 670 -41.96 -8.21 27.81
CA ALA A 670 -43.13 -8.69 28.55
C ALA A 670 -42.82 -9.84 29.54
N MET A 671 -41.74 -10.58 29.31
CA MET A 671 -41.26 -11.67 30.17
C MET A 671 -40.21 -11.23 31.20
N ASN A 672 -39.86 -9.94 31.27
CA ASN A 672 -38.76 -9.40 32.09
C ASN A 672 -37.39 -10.06 31.84
N LEU A 673 -37.13 -10.56 30.62
CA LEU A 673 -35.86 -11.18 30.24
C LEU A 673 -34.90 -10.12 29.64
N THR A 674 -34.27 -9.34 30.51
CA THR A 674 -33.42 -8.18 30.13
C THR A 674 -32.26 -8.53 29.20
N VAL A 675 -31.61 -9.69 29.38
CA VAL A 675 -30.52 -10.18 28.53
C VAL A 675 -31.02 -10.51 27.12
N GLU A 676 -32.18 -11.15 26.99
CA GLU A 676 -32.76 -11.51 25.70
C GLU A 676 -33.26 -10.27 24.94
N VAL A 677 -33.74 -9.26 25.65
CA VAL A 677 -34.02 -7.92 25.09
C VAL A 677 -32.75 -7.28 24.52
N LYS A 678 -31.62 -7.32 25.25
CA LYS A 678 -30.32 -6.81 24.75
C LYS A 678 -29.87 -7.57 23.49
N LYS A 679 -29.99 -8.90 23.46
CA LYS A 679 -29.67 -9.73 22.27
C LYS A 679 -30.54 -9.38 21.06
N ALA A 680 -31.85 -9.22 21.24
CA ALA A 680 -32.76 -8.81 20.16
C ALA A 680 -32.41 -7.42 19.61
N LYS A 681 -32.07 -6.46 20.48
CA LYS A 681 -31.58 -5.12 20.08
C LYS A 681 -30.26 -5.19 19.31
N ALA A 682 -29.31 -6.02 19.75
CA ALA A 682 -28.04 -6.23 19.04
C ALA A 682 -28.26 -6.87 17.67
N MET A 683 -29.10 -7.90 17.57
CA MET A 683 -29.51 -8.52 16.31
C MET A 683 -30.08 -7.45 15.35
N ARG A 684 -31.01 -6.61 15.82
CA ARG A 684 -31.55 -5.50 15.02
C ARG A 684 -30.47 -4.52 14.55
N LYS A 685 -29.51 -4.18 15.41
CA LYS A 685 -28.39 -3.28 15.08
C LYS A 685 -27.52 -3.88 13.98
N HIS A 686 -27.18 -5.16 14.07
CA HIS A 686 -26.42 -5.86 13.04
C HIS A 686 -27.18 -5.92 11.70
N ALA A 687 -28.46 -6.28 11.72
CA ALA A 687 -29.30 -6.31 10.51
C ALA A 687 -29.41 -4.93 9.85
N ARG A 688 -29.60 -3.85 10.64
CA ARG A 688 -29.65 -2.47 10.12
C ARG A 688 -28.33 -2.02 9.50
N ASN A 689 -27.20 -2.38 10.11
CA ASN A 689 -25.89 -2.05 9.54
C ASN A 689 -25.64 -2.77 8.22
N GLU A 690 -26.06 -4.03 8.13
CA GLU A 690 -25.99 -4.80 6.90
C GLU A 690 -26.95 -4.29 5.83
N LEU A 691 -28.16 -3.88 6.21
CA LEU A 691 -29.12 -3.24 5.31
C LEU A 691 -28.53 -1.95 4.71
N LYS A 692 -27.89 -1.10 5.53
CA LYS A 692 -27.18 0.09 5.05
C LYS A 692 -26.08 -0.26 4.04
N GLU A 693 -25.33 -1.33 4.30
CA GLU A 693 -24.31 -1.80 3.35
C GLU A 693 -24.96 -2.28 2.04
N ILE A 694 -26.08 -3.02 2.11
CA ILE A 694 -26.84 -3.43 0.93
C ILE A 694 -27.37 -2.22 0.15
N GLU A 695 -27.92 -1.21 0.82
CA GLU A 695 -28.43 0.02 0.19
C GLU A 695 -27.31 0.79 -0.52
N LEU A 696 -26.12 0.88 0.09
CA LEU A 696 -24.94 1.44 -0.58
C LEU A 696 -24.56 0.62 -1.82
N ILE A 697 -24.65 -0.71 -1.75
CA ILE A 697 -24.39 -1.61 -2.87
C ILE A 697 -25.39 -1.41 -4.01
N GLU A 698 -26.68 -1.34 -3.69
CA GLU A 698 -27.74 -1.05 -4.66
C GLU A 698 -27.46 0.29 -5.35
N LYS A 699 -27.16 1.33 -4.57
CA LYS A 699 -26.94 2.68 -5.08
C LYS A 699 -25.74 2.77 -6.03
N TYR A 700 -24.57 2.22 -5.66
CA TYR A 700 -23.44 2.28 -6.59
C TYR A 700 -23.63 1.37 -7.82
N ARG A 701 -24.41 0.28 -7.73
CA ARG A 701 -24.73 -0.58 -8.89
C ARG A 701 -25.71 0.09 -9.84
N GLU A 702 -26.64 0.88 -9.30
CA GLU A 702 -27.54 1.73 -10.07
C GLU A 702 -26.75 2.83 -10.81
N GLU A 703 -25.89 3.56 -10.10
CA GLU A 703 -25.03 4.59 -10.71
C GLU A 703 -24.07 4.04 -11.77
N GLN A 704 -23.67 2.77 -11.67
CA GLN A 704 -22.84 2.11 -12.68
C GLN A 704 -23.57 1.99 -14.04
N LYS A 705 -24.90 1.96 -14.03
CA LYS A 705 -25.75 1.91 -15.25
C LYS A 705 -26.15 3.28 -15.75
N TYR A 706 -25.86 4.34 -14.99
CA TYR A 706 -26.19 5.69 -15.40
C TYR A 706 -25.36 6.09 -16.62
N GLU A 707 -26.04 6.41 -17.72
CA GLU A 707 -25.42 6.97 -18.92
C GLU A 707 -25.67 8.48 -18.94
N PRO A 708 -24.62 9.31 -18.82
CA PRO A 708 -24.79 10.76 -18.89
C PRO A 708 -25.20 11.19 -20.29
N ASP A 709 -26.14 12.14 -20.35
CA ASP A 709 -26.47 12.84 -21.59
C ASP A 709 -25.41 13.91 -21.87
N ILE A 710 -24.76 13.80 -23.03
CA ILE A 710 -23.63 14.65 -23.40
C ILE A 710 -24.13 15.77 -24.27
N GLN A 711 -23.94 17.00 -23.80
CA GLN A 711 -24.37 18.19 -24.49
C GLN A 711 -23.14 18.97 -24.98
N PHE A 712 -23.18 19.41 -26.24
CA PHE A 712 -22.14 20.22 -26.84
C PHE A 712 -22.60 21.67 -26.89
N LYS A 713 -21.75 22.61 -26.45
CA LYS A 713 -22.04 24.03 -26.67
C LYS A 713 -21.88 24.32 -28.18
N LYS A 714 -22.90 24.94 -28.76
CA LYS A 714 -22.90 25.40 -30.15
C LYS A 714 -22.02 26.62 -30.34
#